data_AF-A0A5B9DE83-F1
#
_entry.id   AF-A0A5B9DE83-F1
#
_cell.length_a   1.000
_cell.length_b   1.000
_cell.length_c   1.000
_cell.angle_alpha   90.00
_cell.angle_beta   90.00
_cell.angle_gamma   90.00
#
_symmetry.space_group_name_H-M   'P 1'
#
loop_
_entity.id
_entity.type
_entity.pdbx_description
1 polymer ?
#
loop_
_entity_poly.entity_id
_entity_poly.type
_entity_poly.pdbx_seq_one_letter_code
_entity_poly.pdbx_strand_id
1 'polypeptide(L)'
;MDKGIKGKLLNNFLNACKIIQNHLIETESFSESNINSIHQFLSRLLALGCIYFSNGNHPSEYKEMKKAIFFQFFKKRSKSTDYNFDQIIFQKILLEKLKTTDKYIPDIFQNTKESNKFSKWKFKKIQLELLYENLWESFEFNLTEISDNEGKKKKNENIIHPGLLGELLENVKYIEQKTKIQKGIFYTPLSEIKFSVLMALNNHFLINHPNLSSSDKKNIIDIIYRIFKNQNEFSMHEIENLVKYLNYFQNLRIIDPACGSGSFLYQILNFFLIILKKNNVDSKFMQFPSINGVDIDKWAILTTQFRLWALISTRMSNENEKLKNFYRSRINISRGDFILENEKLDFNNEGYDIIIGNPPYIRHRDIFNLQDNSPKANHLYRIFLHSSLKSITNIAETEKSRLDYYMYFFYHGLKKLRSQGILAFIVSNSWMNVKYGFNFQEYICKFYNIKQIFDNEYRSFQKAQINTVIAIFHKPKEKTDGKNVVKFIKWKIPYKELLYQKDYSDFVKVIFENNIFIPLETSNSNFKIVDNKTFRECSCPQNIVYHLKNKKNTYDRSKPSYAGYNWANYFFNAPLFYFELLKKIRKGIVYLRDIATIQRGLTTNCNNYFIVKKIDEKFYLNGYGDKIAIDPEFLLPIISSPKQLSKPNFNPDILNTKLFYCNKSKEELEKGKYLKTLEYIRYGEKKKLRVKKGAKKGEFITGIQNLASFIEKHKKKSNNWYSLSSNLIDFDNVSLKSPTIIFQKIFNTTYKMGFSDEFFVPNNTFYKITLKKAYIGQERLVFNLLLSAFSMLSIELQGRTNFGGGALDTATFNIEEIILLDPLFLSKTQKDTINQHATSLLDRNFKSSQAEFQDKNRKKFDEIILNLLPISLDRDTLYKAIMKIQNKRISRSKTFNSKHSIS
;
A
#
# COMPACT_ATOMS: atom_id res chain seq x y z
N MET A 1 19.98 -11.27 11.71
CA MET A 1 19.44 -11.28 10.32
C MET A 1 19.00 -12.69 9.99
N ASP A 2 18.13 -12.88 8.99
CA ASP A 2 17.58 -14.19 8.59
C ASP A 2 18.70 -15.25 8.49
N LYS A 3 18.60 -16.36 9.24
CA LYS A 3 19.65 -17.40 9.30
C LYS A 3 19.72 -18.27 8.04
N GLY A 4 18.82 -18.06 7.06
CA GLY A 4 18.80 -18.80 5.79
C GLY A 4 19.74 -18.26 4.70
N ILE A 5 19.76 -18.94 3.55
CA ILE A 5 20.64 -18.65 2.39
C ILE A 5 20.74 -17.16 2.03
N LYS A 6 19.63 -16.42 2.09
CA LYS A 6 19.57 -15.00 1.72
C LYS A 6 20.42 -14.14 2.64
N GLY A 7 20.43 -14.43 3.93
CA GLY A 7 21.26 -13.71 4.90
C GLY A 7 22.74 -14.02 4.72
N LYS A 8 23.07 -15.31 4.51
CA LYS A 8 24.44 -15.75 4.23
C LYS A 8 24.99 -15.14 2.94
N LEU A 9 24.24 -15.23 1.83
CA LEU A 9 24.62 -14.66 0.54
C LEU A 9 24.78 -13.14 0.62
N LEU A 10 23.85 -12.44 1.29
CA LEU A 10 23.95 -11.00 1.48
C LEU A 10 25.20 -10.59 2.27
N ASN A 11 25.49 -11.27 3.38
CA ASN A 11 26.68 -10.99 4.18
C ASN A 11 27.96 -11.23 3.38
N ASN A 12 28.06 -12.39 2.71
CA ASN A 12 29.23 -12.72 1.90
C ASN A 12 29.40 -11.76 0.72
N PHE A 13 28.32 -11.37 0.07
CA PHE A 13 28.35 -10.39 -1.01
C PHE A 13 28.83 -9.01 -0.52
N LEU A 14 28.36 -8.56 0.65
CA LEU A 14 28.83 -7.31 1.26
C LEU A 14 30.30 -7.39 1.68
N ASN A 15 30.77 -8.54 2.16
CA ASN A 15 32.19 -8.75 2.43
C ASN A 15 33.02 -8.68 1.14
N ALA A 16 32.56 -9.31 0.06
CA ALA A 16 33.16 -9.19 -1.27
C ALA A 16 33.19 -7.73 -1.75
N CYS A 17 32.12 -6.97 -1.51
CA CYS A 17 32.10 -5.53 -1.82
C CYS A 17 33.19 -4.77 -1.05
N LYS A 18 33.34 -5.02 0.26
CA LYS A 18 34.37 -4.39 1.09
C LYS A 18 35.79 -4.72 0.64
N ILE A 19 36.03 -5.97 0.23
CA ILE A 19 37.34 -6.40 -0.30
C ILE A 19 37.73 -5.55 -1.52
N ILE A 20 36.80 -5.36 -2.46
CA ILE A 20 37.05 -4.54 -3.67
C ILE A 20 37.10 -3.05 -3.32
N GLN A 21 36.23 -2.57 -2.42
CA GLN A 21 36.19 -1.17 -1.99
C GLN A 21 37.49 -0.74 -1.33
N ASN A 22 38.03 -1.52 -0.39
CA ASN A 22 39.30 -1.20 0.27
C ASN A 22 40.43 -1.10 -0.75
N HIS A 23 40.47 -2.01 -1.72
CA HIS A 23 41.46 -1.95 -2.81
C HIS A 23 41.31 -0.69 -3.68
N LEU A 24 40.08 -0.30 -4.04
CA LEU A 24 39.85 0.89 -4.85
C LEU A 24 40.19 2.18 -4.10
N ILE A 25 39.94 2.24 -2.79
CA ILE A 25 40.35 3.38 -1.94
C ILE A 25 41.88 3.52 -1.90
N GLU A 26 42.61 2.41 -1.87
CA GLU A 26 44.07 2.40 -1.89
C GLU A 26 44.68 2.84 -3.23
N THR A 27 43.91 2.83 -4.32
CA THR A 27 44.44 2.99 -5.69
C THR A 27 43.87 4.17 -6.48
N GLU A 28 42.65 4.64 -6.18
CA GLU A 28 41.98 5.76 -6.87
C GLU A 28 41.00 6.51 -5.94
N SER A 29 40.50 7.68 -6.35
CA SER A 29 39.47 8.41 -5.60
C SER A 29 38.13 7.66 -5.63
N PHE A 30 37.63 7.23 -4.47
CA PHE A 30 36.39 6.44 -4.36
C PHE A 30 35.12 7.31 -4.54
N SER A 31 34.25 6.92 -5.48
CA SER A 31 32.97 7.60 -5.78
C SER A 31 31.76 6.64 -5.78
N GLU A 32 30.54 7.18 -5.82
CA GLU A 32 29.31 6.38 -5.95
C GLU A 32 29.25 5.57 -7.27
N SER A 33 29.94 6.05 -8.31
CA SER A 33 30.11 5.28 -9.56
C SER A 33 30.95 4.01 -9.33
N ASN A 34 31.86 3.99 -8.36
CA ASN A 34 32.67 2.81 -8.04
C ASN A 34 31.82 1.75 -7.34
N ILE A 35 30.91 2.12 -6.42
CA ILE A 35 30.00 1.18 -5.75
C ILE A 35 29.13 0.43 -6.76
N ASN A 36 28.49 1.17 -7.68
CA ASN A 36 27.69 0.54 -8.73
C ASN A 36 28.53 -0.41 -9.57
N SER A 37 29.77 -0.03 -9.92
CA SER A 37 30.72 -0.85 -10.67
C SER A 37 31.07 -2.15 -9.94
N ILE A 38 31.28 -2.10 -8.61
CA ILE A 38 31.55 -3.28 -7.78
C ILE A 38 30.35 -4.24 -7.83
N HIS A 39 29.13 -3.74 -7.66
CA HIS A 39 27.93 -4.56 -7.77
C HIS A 39 27.78 -5.19 -9.15
N GLN A 40 28.15 -4.47 -10.22
CA GLN A 40 28.19 -5.06 -11.58
C GLN A 40 29.05 -6.31 -11.58
N PHE A 41 30.29 -6.15 -11.11
CA PHE A 41 31.32 -7.14 -11.26
C PHE A 41 31.00 -8.40 -10.46
N LEU A 42 30.62 -8.24 -9.20
CA LEU A 42 30.27 -9.35 -8.33
C LEU A 42 29.03 -10.11 -8.84
N SER A 43 28.03 -9.40 -9.36
CA SER A 43 26.83 -10.03 -9.93
C SER A 43 27.16 -10.82 -11.20
N ARG A 44 28.08 -10.32 -12.04
CA ARG A 44 28.58 -11.06 -13.21
C ARG A 44 29.26 -12.36 -12.80
N LEU A 45 30.07 -12.34 -11.74
CA LEU A 45 30.71 -13.56 -11.22
C LEU A 45 29.69 -14.57 -10.68
N LEU A 46 28.65 -14.14 -9.96
CA LEU A 46 27.60 -15.05 -9.48
C LEU A 46 26.73 -15.60 -10.63
N ALA A 47 26.37 -14.76 -11.60
CA ALA A 47 25.61 -15.16 -12.79
C ALA A 47 26.40 -16.15 -13.65
N LEU A 48 27.72 -15.97 -13.76
CA LEU A 48 28.62 -16.91 -14.42
C LEU A 48 28.61 -18.28 -13.73
N GLY A 49 28.62 -18.32 -12.40
CA GLY A 49 28.47 -19.55 -11.64
C GLY A 49 27.19 -20.30 -12.04
N CYS A 50 26.06 -19.59 -12.17
CA CYS A 50 24.79 -20.21 -12.61
C CYS A 50 24.89 -20.87 -13.99
N ILE A 51 25.63 -20.27 -14.93
CA ILE A 51 25.82 -20.82 -16.28
C ILE A 51 26.73 -22.04 -16.27
N TYR A 52 27.87 -21.94 -15.58
CA TYR A 52 28.90 -22.98 -15.68
C TYR A 52 28.47 -24.30 -15.05
N PHE A 53 27.63 -24.19 -14.02
CA PHE A 53 27.21 -25.28 -13.14
C PHE A 53 25.75 -25.72 -13.36
N SER A 54 25.13 -25.33 -14.48
CA SER A 54 23.72 -25.62 -14.78
C SER A 54 23.36 -27.11 -14.84
N ASN A 55 24.34 -28.02 -14.98
CA ASN A 55 24.14 -29.46 -15.23
C ASN A 55 24.76 -30.36 -14.14
N GLY A 56 24.59 -30.02 -12.86
CA GLY A 56 24.77 -30.94 -11.72
C GLY A 56 25.95 -31.92 -11.79
N ASN A 57 27.19 -31.45 -11.62
CA ASN A 57 28.33 -32.36 -11.37
C ASN A 57 28.44 -32.71 -9.86
N HIS A 58 29.00 -33.89 -9.57
CA HIS A 58 29.09 -34.51 -8.24
C HIS A 58 29.82 -33.66 -7.16
N PRO A 59 29.51 -33.83 -5.86
CA PRO A 59 29.86 -32.86 -4.80
C PRO A 59 31.34 -32.76 -4.39
N SER A 60 32.14 -33.82 -4.52
CA SER A 60 33.53 -33.86 -4.01
C SER A 60 34.55 -33.26 -4.98
N GLU A 61 34.43 -33.50 -6.29
CA GLU A 61 35.25 -32.89 -7.35
C GLU A 61 34.84 -31.43 -7.64
N TYR A 62 33.68 -31.02 -7.14
CA TYR A 62 33.06 -29.73 -7.41
C TYR A 62 33.86 -28.53 -6.90
N LYS A 63 34.56 -28.68 -5.77
CA LYS A 63 35.23 -27.57 -5.07
C LYS A 63 36.54 -27.16 -5.76
N GLU A 64 37.37 -28.13 -6.11
CA GLU A 64 38.62 -27.89 -6.85
C GLU A 64 38.34 -27.34 -8.25
N MET A 65 37.36 -27.93 -8.94
CA MET A 65 36.91 -27.48 -10.26
C MET A 65 36.37 -26.05 -10.22
N LYS A 66 35.53 -25.70 -9.23
CA LYS A 66 35.04 -24.32 -9.03
C LYS A 66 36.16 -23.32 -8.85
N LYS A 67 37.14 -23.65 -8.02
CA LYS A 67 38.30 -22.79 -7.78
C LYS A 67 39.11 -22.61 -9.07
N ALA A 68 39.41 -23.69 -9.78
CA ALA A 68 40.13 -23.62 -11.05
C ALA A 68 39.40 -22.72 -12.08
N ILE A 69 38.10 -22.92 -12.27
CA ILE A 69 37.28 -22.11 -13.19
C ILE A 69 37.27 -20.63 -12.76
N PHE A 70 37.04 -20.35 -11.47
CA PHE A 70 37.02 -18.97 -10.98
C PHE A 70 38.34 -18.23 -11.28
N PHE A 71 39.47 -18.89 -11.05
CA PHE A 71 40.79 -18.30 -11.27
C PHE A 71 41.18 -18.20 -12.75
N GLN A 72 40.59 -18.98 -13.66
CA GLN A 72 40.85 -18.86 -15.11
C GLN A 72 40.48 -17.48 -15.67
N PHE A 73 39.55 -16.76 -15.03
CA PHE A 73 39.17 -15.40 -15.45
C PHE A 73 40.14 -14.31 -15.00
N PHE A 74 41.19 -14.66 -14.24
CA PHE A 74 42.17 -13.71 -13.72
C PHE A 74 43.57 -14.05 -14.21
N LYS A 75 44.16 -13.17 -15.04
CA LYS A 75 45.53 -13.33 -15.54
C LYS A 75 46.54 -12.61 -14.67
N LYS A 76 47.68 -13.26 -14.43
CA LYS A 76 48.86 -12.65 -13.83
C LYS A 76 49.61 -11.83 -14.87
N ARG A 77 50.03 -10.61 -14.54
CA ARG A 77 50.84 -9.77 -15.45
C ARG A 77 52.30 -10.22 -15.45
N SER A 78 52.96 -10.23 -16.61
CA SER A 78 54.39 -10.52 -16.70
C SER A 78 55.19 -9.56 -15.81
N LYS A 79 55.97 -10.10 -14.87
CA LYS A 79 56.77 -9.38 -13.84
C LYS A 79 56.00 -8.73 -12.67
N SER A 80 54.68 -8.91 -12.53
CA SER A 80 53.89 -8.42 -11.38
C SER A 80 53.33 -9.58 -10.55
N THR A 81 53.11 -9.34 -9.25
CA THR A 81 52.38 -10.26 -8.35
C THR A 81 50.85 -10.11 -8.42
N ASP A 82 50.37 -9.09 -9.13
CA ASP A 82 48.95 -8.77 -9.26
C ASP A 82 48.27 -9.54 -10.39
N TYR A 83 46.97 -9.74 -10.23
CA TYR A 83 46.06 -10.40 -11.16
C TYR A 83 45.03 -9.39 -11.71
N ASN A 84 44.70 -9.50 -12.98
CA ASN A 84 43.70 -8.67 -13.65
C ASN A 84 42.58 -9.55 -14.21
N PHE A 85 41.34 -9.06 -14.16
CA PHE A 85 40.22 -9.74 -14.79
C PHE A 85 40.36 -9.71 -16.32
N ASP A 86 40.45 -10.87 -16.96
CA ASP A 86 40.59 -10.99 -18.40
C ASP A 86 39.21 -11.08 -19.06
N GLN A 87 38.71 -9.94 -19.52
CA GLN A 87 37.41 -9.83 -20.18
C GLN A 87 37.36 -10.62 -21.50
N ILE A 88 38.49 -10.80 -22.21
CA ILE A 88 38.55 -11.53 -23.48
C ILE A 88 38.41 -13.03 -23.22
N ILE A 89 39.18 -13.57 -22.28
CA ILE A 89 39.05 -14.98 -21.86
C ILE A 89 37.67 -15.25 -21.30
N PHE A 90 37.18 -14.36 -20.44
CA PHE A 90 35.84 -14.46 -19.87
C PHE A 90 34.78 -14.63 -20.97
N GLN A 91 34.83 -13.78 -21.99
CA GLN A 91 33.88 -13.83 -23.10
C GLN A 91 34.05 -15.10 -23.94
N LYS A 92 35.29 -15.47 -24.28
CA LYS A 92 35.58 -16.70 -25.05
C LYS A 92 35.03 -17.95 -24.36
N ILE A 93 35.37 -18.15 -23.09
CA ILE A 93 34.92 -19.31 -22.30
C ILE A 93 33.39 -19.34 -22.18
N LEU A 94 32.78 -18.17 -21.96
CA LEU A 94 31.33 -18.06 -21.85
C LEU A 94 30.64 -18.49 -23.16
N LEU A 95 31.11 -18.02 -24.31
CA LEU A 95 30.56 -18.37 -25.63
C LEU A 95 30.68 -19.85 -25.92
N GLU A 96 31.85 -20.44 -25.63
CA GLU A 96 32.12 -21.86 -25.80
C GLU A 96 31.16 -22.70 -24.95
N LYS A 97 31.01 -22.36 -23.67
CA LYS A 97 30.11 -23.06 -22.75
C LYS A 97 28.65 -22.98 -23.19
N LEU A 98 28.23 -21.83 -23.72
CA LEU A 98 26.87 -21.58 -24.20
C LEU A 98 26.61 -22.06 -25.63
N LYS A 99 27.63 -22.54 -26.34
CA LYS A 99 27.56 -22.93 -27.77
C LYS A 99 26.87 -21.85 -28.61
N THR A 100 27.27 -20.59 -28.42
CA THR A 100 26.62 -19.44 -29.07
C THR A 100 27.61 -18.34 -29.44
N THR A 101 27.14 -17.33 -30.18
CA THR A 101 27.92 -16.13 -30.53
C THR A 101 27.59 -14.96 -29.60
N ASP A 102 28.46 -13.95 -29.53
CA ASP A 102 28.32 -12.75 -28.69
C ASP A 102 26.98 -12.03 -28.79
N LYS A 103 26.31 -12.10 -29.94
CA LYS A 103 25.01 -11.46 -30.13
C LYS A 103 23.93 -12.04 -29.21
N TYR A 104 24.07 -13.27 -28.71
CA TYR A 104 22.98 -14.03 -28.05
C TYR A 104 23.22 -14.28 -26.56
N ILE A 105 24.27 -13.70 -25.98
CA ILE A 105 24.48 -13.75 -24.54
C ILE A 105 23.67 -12.63 -23.85
N PRO A 106 23.20 -12.87 -22.61
CA PRO A 106 22.53 -11.84 -21.81
C PRO A 106 23.36 -10.57 -21.69
N ASP A 107 22.70 -9.40 -21.72
CA ASP A 107 23.35 -8.08 -21.68
C ASP A 107 24.27 -7.89 -20.46
N ILE A 108 24.01 -8.59 -19.35
CA ILE A 108 24.88 -8.58 -18.16
C ILE A 108 26.31 -9.09 -18.45
N PHE A 109 26.48 -9.88 -19.52
CA PHE A 109 27.76 -10.43 -19.94
C PHE A 109 28.36 -9.78 -21.19
N GLN A 110 27.59 -8.94 -21.89
CA GLN A 110 28.06 -8.26 -23.09
C GLN A 110 29.20 -7.30 -22.77
N ASN A 111 30.12 -7.15 -23.73
CA ASN A 111 31.24 -6.26 -23.58
C ASN A 111 30.81 -4.79 -23.80
N THR A 112 30.92 -3.99 -22.74
CA THR A 112 30.58 -2.57 -22.71
C THR A 112 31.79 -1.73 -22.27
N LYS A 113 31.75 -0.41 -22.47
CA LYS A 113 32.77 0.50 -21.91
C LYS A 113 32.93 0.35 -20.39
N GLU A 114 31.87 -0.03 -19.69
CA GLU A 114 31.86 -0.23 -18.24
C GLU A 114 32.55 -1.55 -17.85
N SER A 115 32.31 -2.64 -18.57
CA SER A 115 32.99 -3.93 -18.31
C SER A 115 34.48 -3.89 -18.58
N ASN A 116 34.92 -3.10 -19.56
CA ASN A 116 36.35 -2.91 -19.84
C ASN A 116 37.10 -2.25 -18.68
N LYS A 117 36.40 -1.56 -17.76
CA LYS A 117 37.04 -1.03 -16.54
C LYS A 117 37.48 -2.14 -15.59
N PHE A 118 36.79 -3.27 -15.55
CA PHE A 118 37.11 -4.36 -14.61
C PHE A 118 38.48 -4.98 -14.90
N SER A 119 38.89 -5.00 -16.18
CA SER A 119 40.22 -5.46 -16.56
C SER A 119 41.35 -4.56 -16.07
N LYS A 120 41.06 -3.32 -15.67
CA LYS A 120 42.04 -2.41 -15.06
C LYS A 120 42.22 -2.66 -13.57
N TRP A 121 41.26 -3.31 -12.91
CA TRP A 121 41.35 -3.62 -11.48
C TRP A 121 42.42 -4.68 -11.21
N LYS A 122 43.25 -4.43 -10.19
CA LYS A 122 44.37 -5.28 -9.82
C LYS A 122 44.06 -6.01 -8.53
N PHE A 123 44.22 -7.31 -8.50
CA PHE A 123 43.92 -8.12 -7.32
C PHE A 123 45.17 -8.85 -6.86
N LYS A 124 45.47 -8.77 -5.56
CA LYS A 124 46.42 -9.69 -4.93
C LYS A 124 45.80 -11.09 -4.87
N LYS A 125 46.64 -12.14 -4.90
CA LYS A 125 46.17 -13.54 -4.81
C LYS A 125 45.22 -13.77 -3.62
N ILE A 126 45.56 -13.23 -2.44
CA ILE A 126 44.75 -13.34 -1.23
C ILE A 126 43.36 -12.70 -1.39
N GLN A 127 43.24 -11.60 -2.14
CA GLN A 127 41.94 -10.97 -2.39
C GLN A 127 41.07 -11.84 -3.31
N LEU A 128 41.66 -12.49 -4.31
CA LEU A 128 40.95 -13.44 -5.17
C LEU A 128 40.47 -14.68 -4.40
N GLU A 129 41.29 -15.20 -3.48
CA GLU A 129 40.90 -16.31 -2.61
C GLU A 129 39.72 -15.92 -1.72
N LEU A 130 39.76 -14.74 -1.07
CA LEU A 130 38.64 -14.24 -0.29
C LEU A 130 37.38 -14.00 -1.15
N LEU A 131 37.52 -13.50 -2.38
CA LEU A 131 36.37 -13.34 -3.29
C LEU A 131 35.75 -14.71 -3.65
N TYR A 132 36.57 -15.71 -3.92
CA TYR A 132 36.12 -17.08 -4.19
C TYR A 132 35.37 -17.69 -2.99
N GLU A 133 35.95 -17.59 -1.79
CA GLU A 133 35.35 -18.09 -0.54
C GLU A 133 33.97 -17.46 -0.28
N ASN A 134 33.88 -16.15 -0.44
CA ASN A 134 32.64 -15.42 -0.21
C ASN A 134 31.59 -15.71 -1.28
N LEU A 135 31.96 -15.81 -2.57
CA LEU A 135 30.97 -15.85 -3.65
C LEU A 135 30.65 -17.25 -4.19
N TRP A 136 31.61 -18.18 -4.20
CA TRP A 136 31.50 -19.45 -4.94
C TRP A 136 31.67 -20.68 -4.06
N GLU A 137 32.57 -20.67 -3.07
CA GLU A 137 32.92 -21.85 -2.29
C GLU A 137 31.71 -22.42 -1.52
N SER A 138 30.99 -21.54 -0.83
CA SER A 138 29.92 -21.93 0.08
C SER A 138 28.54 -22.10 -0.57
N PHE A 139 28.46 -21.96 -1.90
CA PHE A 139 27.23 -21.97 -2.67
C PHE A 139 27.25 -22.98 -3.82
N GLU A 140 26.12 -23.64 -4.01
CA GLU A 140 25.77 -24.36 -5.23
C GLU A 140 25.12 -23.38 -6.23
N PHE A 141 25.12 -23.72 -7.51
CA PHE A 141 24.60 -22.87 -8.56
C PHE A 141 23.61 -23.65 -9.41
N ASN A 142 22.52 -23.00 -9.81
CA ASN A 142 21.53 -23.53 -10.73
C ASN A 142 21.07 -22.44 -11.70
N LEU A 143 20.67 -22.85 -12.90
CA LEU A 143 20.20 -21.92 -13.94
C LEU A 143 18.70 -21.65 -13.84
N THR A 144 17.93 -22.51 -13.14
CA THR A 144 16.49 -22.34 -12.89
C THR A 144 16.15 -22.17 -11.42
N GLU A 145 15.01 -21.51 -11.17
CA GLU A 145 14.42 -21.37 -9.82
C GLU A 145 13.60 -22.61 -9.40
N ILE A 146 13.39 -23.53 -10.34
CA ILE A 146 12.55 -24.71 -10.19
C ILE A 146 13.45 -25.91 -10.48
N SER A 147 13.64 -26.78 -9.48
CA SER A 147 14.30 -28.07 -9.67
C SER A 147 13.29 -29.03 -10.30
N ASP A 148 13.62 -29.62 -11.45
CA ASP A 148 12.79 -30.61 -12.13
C ASP A 148 12.68 -31.95 -11.34
N ASN A 149 13.45 -32.11 -10.25
CA ASN A 149 13.35 -33.26 -9.35
C ASN A 149 12.30 -33.00 -8.25
N GLU A 150 11.10 -33.46 -8.55
CA GLU A 150 9.92 -33.43 -7.69
C GLU A 150 10.07 -34.36 -6.45
N GLY A 151 9.37 -34.01 -5.36
CA GLY A 151 9.03 -34.95 -4.28
C GLY A 151 10.04 -35.17 -3.15
N LYS A 152 11.36 -35.11 -3.37
CA LYS A 152 12.34 -35.30 -2.27
C LYS A 152 12.79 -33.97 -1.69
N LYS A 153 12.24 -33.64 -0.52
CA LYS A 153 12.76 -32.63 0.42
C LYS A 153 14.25 -32.88 0.72
N LYS A 154 15.14 -32.31 -0.08
CA LYS A 154 16.33 -31.65 0.46
C LYS A 154 16.16 -30.18 0.12
N LYS A 155 15.86 -29.36 1.13
CA LYS A 155 16.15 -27.94 1.04
C LYS A 155 17.67 -27.86 0.88
N ASN A 156 18.17 -27.77 -0.35
CA ASN A 156 19.56 -27.37 -0.54
C ASN A 156 19.61 -25.87 -0.21
N GLU A 157 19.84 -25.56 1.06
CA GLU A 157 19.85 -24.20 1.62
C GLU A 157 21.05 -23.36 1.13
N ASN A 158 21.76 -23.76 0.07
CA ASN A 158 22.93 -23.06 -0.48
C ASN A 158 22.91 -22.89 -2.02
N ILE A 159 21.77 -23.04 -2.72
CA ILE A 159 21.71 -22.84 -4.19
C ILE A 159 21.46 -21.37 -4.59
N ILE A 160 22.34 -20.83 -5.43
CA ILE A 160 22.18 -19.55 -6.13
C ILE A 160 21.58 -19.80 -7.52
N HIS A 161 20.58 -18.99 -7.88
CA HIS A 161 19.96 -18.98 -9.20
C HIS A 161 19.68 -17.54 -9.66
N PRO A 162 19.37 -17.29 -10.94
CA PRO A 162 19.19 -15.92 -11.47
C PRO A 162 18.24 -15.04 -10.67
N GLY A 163 17.08 -15.56 -10.23
CA GLY A 163 16.15 -14.81 -9.37
C GLY A 163 16.72 -14.34 -8.03
N LEU A 164 17.64 -15.10 -7.42
CA LEU A 164 18.28 -14.73 -6.14
C LEU A 164 19.22 -13.53 -6.30
N LEU A 165 19.81 -13.35 -7.49
CA LEU A 165 20.70 -12.21 -7.80
C LEU A 165 19.93 -10.89 -7.76
N GLY A 166 18.70 -10.87 -8.27
CA GLY A 166 17.84 -9.69 -8.21
C GLY A 166 17.48 -9.31 -6.79
N GLU A 167 17.04 -10.29 -5.99
CA GLU A 167 16.74 -10.05 -4.58
C GLU A 167 17.96 -9.59 -3.78
N LEU A 168 19.14 -10.15 -4.08
CA LEU A 168 20.40 -9.77 -3.44
C LEU A 168 20.70 -8.29 -3.68
N LEU A 169 20.70 -7.86 -4.95
CA LEU A 169 20.99 -6.48 -5.33
C LEU A 169 20.00 -5.48 -4.72
N GLU A 170 18.71 -5.81 -4.71
CA GLU A 170 17.68 -4.99 -4.05
C GLU A 170 17.98 -4.81 -2.54
N ASN A 171 18.46 -5.87 -1.87
CA ASN A 171 18.78 -5.83 -0.44
C ASN A 171 20.13 -5.13 -0.14
N VAL A 172 21.12 -5.21 -1.03
CA VAL A 172 22.39 -4.48 -0.89
C VAL A 172 22.16 -2.98 -0.98
N LYS A 173 21.47 -2.51 -2.04
CA LYS A 173 21.11 -1.10 -2.20
C LYS A 173 20.34 -0.56 -0.99
N TYR A 174 19.49 -1.40 -0.38
CA TYR A 174 18.78 -1.05 0.85
C TYR A 174 19.72 -0.75 2.03
N ILE A 175 20.74 -1.58 2.24
CA ILE A 175 21.69 -1.42 3.35
C ILE A 175 22.50 -0.14 3.17
N GLU A 176 22.96 0.13 1.96
CA GLU A 176 23.76 1.31 1.63
C GLU A 176 22.96 2.61 1.72
N GLN A 177 21.72 2.62 1.23
CA GLN A 177 20.88 3.84 1.16
C GLN A 177 20.06 4.08 2.44
N LYS A 178 20.23 3.24 3.47
CA LYS A 178 19.57 3.30 4.79
C LYS A 178 18.04 3.45 4.80
N THR A 179 17.28 3.39 3.71
CA THR A 179 15.80 3.26 3.77
C THR A 179 15.15 2.65 2.51
N LYS A 180 14.53 1.46 2.65
CA LYS A 180 13.55 0.89 1.69
C LYS A 180 12.37 1.85 1.48
N ILE A 181 12.11 2.69 2.49
CA ILE A 181 10.97 3.59 2.60
C ILE A 181 11.05 4.74 1.59
N GLN A 182 12.24 5.23 1.24
CA GLN A 182 12.36 6.36 0.30
C GLN A 182 12.11 5.94 -1.15
N LYS A 183 12.57 4.74 -1.57
CA LYS A 183 12.40 4.26 -2.95
C LYS A 183 11.10 3.50 -3.22
N GLY A 184 10.32 3.17 -2.18
CA GLY A 184 9.05 2.46 -2.33
C GLY A 184 9.17 1.04 -2.90
N ILE A 185 10.37 0.44 -2.85
CA ILE A 185 10.68 -0.89 -3.39
C ILE A 185 10.35 -1.94 -2.31
N PHE A 186 9.32 -2.76 -2.57
CA PHE A 186 8.90 -3.83 -1.68
C PHE A 186 8.92 -5.17 -2.42
N TYR A 187 9.69 -6.12 -1.90
CA TYR A 187 9.73 -7.49 -2.42
C TYR A 187 8.35 -8.13 -2.32
N THR A 188 7.79 -8.53 -3.47
CA THR A 188 6.49 -9.21 -3.55
C THR A 188 6.70 -10.72 -3.37
N PRO A 189 6.00 -11.38 -2.44
CA PRO A 189 6.15 -12.82 -2.29
C PRO A 189 5.65 -13.57 -3.53
N LEU A 190 6.32 -14.67 -3.87
CA LEU A 190 6.05 -15.45 -5.08
C LEU A 190 4.59 -15.92 -5.21
N SER A 191 3.93 -16.22 -4.09
CA SER A 191 2.52 -16.63 -4.08
C SER A 191 1.58 -15.57 -4.64
N GLU A 192 1.78 -14.32 -4.28
CA GLU A 192 1.00 -13.18 -4.75
C GLU A 192 1.25 -12.91 -6.23
N ILE A 193 2.50 -13.07 -6.68
CA ILE A 193 2.87 -12.96 -8.09
C ILE A 193 2.16 -14.04 -8.91
N LYS A 194 2.29 -15.31 -8.52
CA LYS A 194 1.62 -16.44 -9.18
C LYS A 194 0.10 -16.25 -9.23
N PHE A 195 -0.49 -15.84 -8.11
CA PHE A 195 -1.94 -15.56 -8.05
C PHE A 195 -2.34 -14.41 -8.98
N SER A 196 -1.58 -13.32 -9.03
CA SER A 196 -1.88 -12.18 -9.90
C SER A 196 -1.80 -12.55 -11.38
N VAL A 197 -0.77 -13.31 -11.77
CA VAL A 197 -0.61 -13.79 -13.15
C VAL A 197 -1.76 -14.73 -13.53
N LEU A 198 -2.09 -15.69 -12.65
CA LEU A 198 -3.23 -16.58 -12.83
C LEU A 198 -4.53 -15.80 -13.06
N MET A 199 -4.81 -14.79 -12.23
CA MET A 199 -6.02 -13.97 -12.38
C MET A 199 -6.01 -13.13 -13.66
N ALA A 200 -4.86 -12.58 -14.07
CA ALA A 200 -4.75 -11.80 -15.29
C ALA A 200 -5.04 -12.65 -16.53
N LEU A 201 -4.41 -13.84 -16.64
CA LEU A 201 -4.59 -14.77 -17.75
C LEU A 201 -6.04 -15.28 -17.82
N ASN A 202 -6.62 -15.67 -16.67
CA ASN A 202 -7.99 -16.17 -16.61
C ASN A 202 -9.02 -15.10 -17.01
N ASN A 203 -8.89 -13.87 -16.50
CA ASN A 203 -9.81 -12.80 -16.86
C ASN A 203 -9.70 -12.43 -18.34
N HIS A 204 -8.48 -12.35 -18.87
CA HIS A 204 -8.26 -12.08 -20.29
C HIS A 204 -8.91 -13.17 -21.16
N PHE A 205 -8.69 -14.43 -20.82
CA PHE A 205 -9.29 -15.58 -21.51
C PHE A 205 -10.82 -15.55 -21.49
N LEU A 206 -11.44 -15.43 -20.31
CA LEU A 206 -12.90 -15.43 -20.19
C LEU A 206 -13.58 -14.30 -20.97
N ILE A 207 -12.93 -13.13 -21.02
CA ILE A 207 -13.46 -11.94 -21.70
C ILE A 207 -13.39 -12.06 -23.22
N ASN A 208 -12.33 -12.66 -23.75
CA ASN A 208 -12.13 -12.79 -25.19
C ASN A 208 -12.80 -14.05 -25.78
N HIS A 209 -13.26 -14.97 -24.92
CA HIS A 209 -13.96 -16.19 -25.33
C HIS A 209 -15.31 -16.37 -24.61
N PRO A 210 -16.24 -15.40 -24.74
CA PRO A 210 -17.52 -15.43 -24.02
C PRO A 210 -18.42 -16.60 -24.46
N ASN A 211 -18.32 -17.04 -25.71
CA ASN A 211 -19.19 -18.06 -26.32
C ASN A 211 -18.78 -19.51 -26.02
N LEU A 212 -17.65 -19.74 -25.34
CA LEU A 212 -17.26 -21.10 -24.95
C LEU A 212 -18.21 -21.67 -23.89
N SER A 213 -18.41 -22.99 -23.96
CA SER A 213 -19.23 -23.72 -22.99
C SER A 213 -18.67 -23.58 -21.57
N SER A 214 -19.54 -23.72 -20.56
CA SER A 214 -19.13 -23.67 -19.15
C SER A 214 -18.13 -24.75 -18.79
N SER A 215 -18.25 -25.95 -19.38
CA SER A 215 -17.31 -27.06 -19.22
C SER A 215 -15.94 -26.74 -19.82
N ASP A 216 -15.88 -26.19 -21.03
CA ASP A 216 -14.61 -25.84 -21.68
C ASP A 216 -13.86 -24.77 -20.88
N LYS A 217 -14.58 -23.73 -20.44
CA LYS A 217 -14.01 -22.69 -19.57
C LYS A 217 -13.44 -23.31 -18.30
N LYS A 218 -14.20 -24.18 -17.62
CA LYS A 218 -13.75 -24.84 -16.38
C LYS A 218 -12.48 -25.66 -16.60
N ASN A 219 -12.43 -26.46 -17.67
CA ASN A 219 -11.27 -27.28 -18.02
C ASN A 219 -10.03 -26.43 -18.31
N ILE A 220 -10.19 -25.32 -19.04
CA ILE A 220 -9.08 -24.41 -19.37
C ILE A 220 -8.46 -23.83 -18.10
N ILE A 221 -9.27 -23.33 -17.18
CA ILE A 221 -8.68 -22.73 -15.99
C ILE A 221 -8.09 -23.78 -15.05
N ASP A 222 -8.67 -24.96 -14.92
CA ASP A 222 -8.03 -26.04 -14.14
C ASP A 222 -6.60 -26.31 -14.62
N ILE A 223 -6.43 -26.38 -15.94
CA ILE A 223 -5.12 -26.58 -16.57
C ILE A 223 -4.19 -25.40 -16.29
N ILE A 224 -4.65 -24.15 -16.46
CA ILE A 224 -3.84 -22.96 -16.14
C ILE A 224 -3.36 -23.03 -14.69
N TYR A 225 -4.26 -23.34 -13.76
CA TYR A 225 -3.93 -23.44 -12.34
C TYR A 225 -2.90 -24.53 -12.02
N ARG A 226 -3.07 -25.74 -12.57
CA ARG A 226 -2.13 -26.87 -12.38
C ARG A 226 -0.72 -26.52 -12.82
N ILE A 227 -0.57 -25.77 -13.91
CA ILE A 227 0.73 -25.24 -14.36
C ILE A 227 1.36 -24.34 -13.27
N PHE A 228 0.59 -23.42 -12.68
CA PHE A 228 1.10 -22.54 -11.61
C PHE A 228 1.43 -23.28 -10.31
N LYS A 229 0.79 -24.43 -10.05
CA LYS A 229 1.10 -25.34 -8.93
C LYS A 229 2.28 -26.26 -9.23
N ASN A 230 2.85 -26.21 -10.43
CA ASN A 230 3.85 -27.15 -10.94
C ASN A 230 3.34 -28.61 -10.93
N GLN A 231 2.05 -28.83 -11.13
CA GLN A 231 1.45 -30.17 -11.31
C GLN A 231 1.30 -30.42 -12.81
N ASN A 232 2.42 -30.73 -13.48
CA ASN A 232 2.54 -30.73 -14.94
C ASN A 232 2.33 -32.11 -15.60
N GLU A 233 1.69 -33.02 -14.88
CA GLU A 233 1.20 -34.30 -15.41
C GLU A 233 -0.14 -34.04 -16.08
N PHE A 234 -0.20 -34.13 -17.40
CA PHE A 234 -1.41 -33.96 -18.21
C PHE A 234 -1.62 -35.22 -19.04
N SER A 235 -2.86 -35.68 -19.15
CA SER A 235 -3.27 -36.73 -20.08
C SER A 235 -3.12 -36.27 -21.54
N MET A 236 -3.05 -37.22 -22.48
CA MET A 236 -2.93 -36.89 -23.91
C MET A 236 -4.08 -36.01 -24.42
N HIS A 237 -5.30 -36.24 -23.96
CA HIS A 237 -6.45 -35.40 -24.30
C HIS A 237 -6.34 -33.97 -23.76
N GLU A 238 -5.76 -33.79 -22.56
CA GLU A 238 -5.49 -32.45 -22.02
C GLU A 238 -4.38 -31.73 -22.81
N ILE A 239 -3.40 -32.48 -23.33
CA ILE A 239 -2.34 -31.95 -24.21
C ILE A 239 -2.92 -31.50 -25.55
N GLU A 240 -3.79 -32.28 -26.18
CA GLU A 240 -4.48 -31.85 -27.41
C GLU A 240 -5.30 -30.56 -27.19
N ASN A 241 -5.99 -30.47 -26.05
CA ASN A 241 -6.70 -29.27 -25.64
C ASN A 241 -5.76 -28.08 -25.38
N LEU A 242 -4.56 -28.30 -24.82
CA LEU A 242 -3.52 -27.27 -24.63
C LEU A 242 -3.11 -26.60 -25.97
N VAL A 243 -3.10 -27.33 -27.09
CA VAL A 243 -2.83 -26.75 -28.42
C VAL A 243 -3.90 -25.74 -28.84
N LYS A 244 -5.17 -26.07 -28.61
CA LYS A 244 -6.31 -25.16 -28.83
C LYS A 244 -6.18 -23.93 -27.94
N TYR A 245 -5.62 -24.07 -26.74
CA TYR A 245 -5.45 -22.97 -25.79
C TYR A 245 -4.32 -22.02 -26.17
N LEU A 246 -3.21 -22.52 -26.70
CA LEU A 246 -2.17 -21.66 -27.25
C LEU A 246 -2.74 -20.70 -28.30
N ASN A 247 -3.72 -21.17 -29.10
CA ASN A 247 -4.40 -20.32 -30.08
C ASN A 247 -5.14 -19.13 -29.45
N TYR A 248 -5.67 -19.27 -28.23
CA TYR A 248 -6.37 -18.20 -27.51
C TYR A 248 -5.44 -17.12 -26.93
N PHE A 249 -4.17 -17.44 -26.74
CA PHE A 249 -3.17 -16.51 -26.21
C PHE A 249 -2.14 -16.09 -27.27
N GLN A 250 -2.46 -16.23 -28.56
CA GLN A 250 -1.51 -15.86 -29.61
C GLN A 250 -1.31 -14.36 -29.70
N ASN A 251 -0.07 -13.96 -29.95
CA ASN A 251 0.32 -12.57 -30.24
C ASN A 251 -0.07 -11.54 -29.17
N LEU A 252 -0.36 -11.97 -27.94
CA LEU A 252 -0.67 -11.05 -26.85
C LEU A 252 0.51 -10.12 -26.55
N ARG A 253 0.22 -8.84 -26.34
CA ARG A 253 1.20 -7.88 -25.84
C ARG A 253 1.05 -7.73 -24.34
N ILE A 254 2.05 -8.23 -23.61
CA ILE A 254 2.10 -8.24 -22.16
C ILE A 254 3.20 -7.28 -21.70
N ILE A 255 2.94 -6.44 -20.70
CA ILE A 255 3.97 -5.57 -20.10
C ILE A 255 3.93 -5.55 -18.58
N ASP A 256 5.10 -5.54 -17.97
CA ASP A 256 5.30 -5.06 -16.60
C ASP A 256 5.96 -3.66 -16.60
N PRO A 257 5.23 -2.59 -16.21
CA PRO A 257 5.70 -1.22 -16.31
C PRO A 257 6.72 -0.82 -15.22
N ALA A 258 6.94 -1.68 -14.23
CA ALA A 258 7.92 -1.48 -13.15
C ALA A 258 8.52 -2.85 -12.79
N CYS A 259 9.19 -3.48 -13.76
CA CYS A 259 9.43 -4.92 -13.75
C CYS A 259 10.40 -5.41 -12.69
N GLY A 260 11.22 -4.54 -12.10
CA GLY A 260 12.21 -4.90 -11.09
C GLY A 260 13.09 -6.06 -11.57
N SER A 261 13.26 -7.07 -10.72
CA SER A 261 13.98 -8.32 -11.04
C SER A 261 13.20 -9.31 -11.95
N GLY A 262 12.07 -8.90 -12.53
CA GLY A 262 11.40 -9.63 -13.61
C GLY A 262 10.48 -10.75 -13.15
N SER A 263 10.07 -10.77 -11.88
CA SER A 263 9.34 -11.91 -11.29
C SER A 263 7.98 -12.17 -11.96
N PHE A 264 7.20 -11.15 -12.32
CA PHE A 264 5.95 -11.33 -13.05
C PHE A 264 6.20 -11.90 -14.45
N LEU A 265 7.13 -11.29 -15.18
CA LEU A 265 7.49 -11.71 -16.54
C LEU A 265 8.01 -13.15 -16.57
N TYR A 266 8.81 -13.55 -15.58
CA TYR A 266 9.29 -14.92 -15.43
C TYR A 266 8.14 -15.91 -15.27
N GLN A 267 7.15 -15.62 -14.41
CA GLN A 267 6.02 -16.52 -14.20
C GLN A 267 5.13 -16.65 -15.44
N ILE A 268 4.94 -15.55 -16.18
CA ILE A 268 4.19 -15.52 -17.44
C ILE A 268 4.93 -16.35 -18.51
N LEU A 269 6.22 -16.09 -18.71
CA LEU A 269 7.05 -16.84 -19.65
C LEU A 269 7.10 -18.33 -19.30
N ASN A 270 7.24 -18.65 -18.01
CA ASN A 270 7.26 -20.01 -17.50
C ASN A 270 5.98 -20.77 -17.84
N PHE A 271 4.81 -20.13 -17.67
CA PHE A 271 3.51 -20.69 -18.04
C PHE A 271 3.47 -21.09 -19.52
N PHE A 272 3.81 -20.16 -20.42
CA PHE A 272 3.75 -20.44 -21.86
C PHE A 272 4.81 -21.46 -22.32
N LEU A 273 6.02 -21.44 -21.76
CA LEU A 273 7.06 -22.42 -22.11
C LEU A 273 6.70 -23.85 -21.69
N ILE A 274 5.99 -24.03 -20.58
CA ILE A 274 5.49 -25.35 -20.17
C ILE A 274 4.51 -25.89 -21.21
N ILE A 275 3.61 -25.03 -21.70
CA ILE A 275 2.63 -25.41 -22.72
C ILE A 275 3.33 -25.75 -24.04
N LEU A 276 4.30 -24.96 -24.49
CA LEU A 276 5.05 -25.23 -25.72
C LEU A 276 5.81 -26.57 -25.65
N LYS A 277 6.53 -26.82 -24.55
CA LYS A 277 7.33 -28.05 -24.36
C LYS A 277 6.46 -29.31 -24.44
N LYS A 278 5.23 -29.26 -23.93
CA LYS A 278 4.33 -30.42 -23.89
C LYS A 278 3.69 -30.75 -25.24
N ASN A 279 3.64 -29.79 -26.16
CA ASN A 279 2.94 -29.96 -27.44
C ASN A 279 3.86 -30.28 -28.64
N ASN A 280 5.19 -30.31 -28.46
CA ASN A 280 6.18 -30.48 -29.56
C ASN A 280 5.94 -29.53 -30.76
N VAL A 281 5.32 -28.36 -30.54
CA VAL A 281 4.95 -27.44 -31.64
C VAL A 281 6.04 -26.42 -31.87
N ASP A 282 7.15 -26.87 -32.45
CA ASP A 282 8.25 -26.00 -32.88
C ASP A 282 7.85 -25.00 -33.99
N SER A 283 6.70 -25.20 -34.64
CA SER A 283 6.19 -24.35 -35.72
C SER A 283 5.34 -23.14 -35.24
N LYS A 284 4.80 -23.15 -34.02
CA LYS A 284 3.92 -22.06 -33.49
C LYS A 284 4.66 -21.00 -32.65
N PHE A 285 5.99 -21.07 -32.56
CA PHE A 285 6.83 -20.09 -31.86
C PHE A 285 6.60 -18.64 -32.31
N MET A 286 6.27 -18.46 -33.58
CA MET A 286 6.00 -17.14 -34.16
C MET A 286 4.68 -16.53 -33.71
N GLN A 287 3.78 -17.29 -33.07
CA GLN A 287 2.48 -16.81 -32.57
C GLN A 287 2.51 -16.50 -31.06
N PHE A 288 3.68 -16.51 -30.44
CA PHE A 288 3.84 -16.35 -29.00
C PHE A 288 3.60 -14.91 -28.50
N PRO A 289 3.11 -14.72 -27.25
CA PRO A 289 2.99 -13.39 -26.64
C PRO A 289 4.29 -12.57 -26.66
N SER A 290 4.23 -11.30 -27.02
CA SER A 290 5.35 -10.40 -26.72
C SER A 290 5.34 -10.06 -25.23
N ILE A 291 6.46 -10.31 -24.55
CA ILE A 291 6.66 -10.02 -23.13
C ILE A 291 7.56 -8.80 -23.01
N ASN A 292 7.04 -7.76 -22.39
CA ASN A 292 7.68 -6.46 -22.30
C ASN A 292 7.92 -6.09 -20.83
N GLY A 293 9.00 -5.38 -20.53
CA GLY A 293 9.34 -4.95 -19.18
C GLY A 293 10.02 -3.60 -19.20
N VAL A 294 9.61 -2.70 -18.29
CA VAL A 294 10.22 -1.39 -18.13
C VAL A 294 10.63 -1.20 -16.68
N ASP A 295 11.84 -0.68 -16.47
CA ASP A 295 12.32 -0.26 -15.16
C ASP A 295 13.33 0.89 -15.32
N ILE A 296 13.35 1.78 -14.33
CA ILE A 296 14.28 2.92 -14.26
C ILE A 296 15.70 2.44 -13.92
N ASP A 297 15.83 1.33 -13.21
CA ASP A 297 17.08 0.79 -12.70
C ASP A 297 17.74 -0.13 -13.75
N LYS A 298 18.90 0.28 -14.25
CA LYS A 298 19.71 -0.52 -15.20
C LYS A 298 19.94 -1.93 -14.68
N TRP A 299 20.09 -2.10 -13.35
CA TRP A 299 20.33 -3.40 -12.76
C TRP A 299 19.14 -4.34 -12.81
N ALA A 300 17.97 -3.81 -12.50
CA ALA A 300 16.71 -4.54 -12.61
C ALA A 300 16.52 -5.10 -14.02
N ILE A 301 16.83 -4.29 -15.04
CA ILE A 301 16.82 -4.67 -16.46
C ILE A 301 17.77 -5.82 -16.76
N LEU A 302 19.06 -5.66 -16.42
CA LEU A 302 20.08 -6.68 -16.70
C LEU A 302 19.77 -8.02 -16.00
N THR A 303 19.29 -7.96 -14.75
CA THR A 303 18.87 -9.16 -14.01
C THR A 303 17.64 -9.81 -14.65
N THR A 304 16.63 -9.02 -15.03
CA THR A 304 15.42 -9.52 -15.67
C THR A 304 15.75 -10.23 -16.98
N GLN A 305 16.55 -9.60 -17.85
CA GLN A 305 17.00 -10.19 -19.11
C GLN A 305 17.72 -11.53 -18.88
N PHE A 306 18.69 -11.56 -17.97
CA PHE A 306 19.41 -12.81 -17.64
C PHE A 306 18.46 -13.89 -17.12
N ARG A 307 17.52 -13.53 -16.24
CA ARG A 307 16.57 -14.46 -15.64
C ARG A 307 15.61 -15.06 -16.68
N LEU A 308 15.09 -14.25 -17.60
CA LEU A 308 14.21 -14.73 -18.68
C LEU A 308 14.98 -15.59 -19.69
N TRP A 309 16.21 -15.18 -20.04
CA TRP A 309 17.09 -15.96 -20.90
C TRP A 309 17.38 -17.34 -20.30
N ALA A 310 17.76 -17.40 -19.03
CA ALA A 310 18.08 -18.65 -18.32
C ALA A 310 16.89 -19.62 -18.30
N LEU A 311 15.67 -19.11 -18.12
CA LEU A 311 14.46 -19.91 -18.18
C LEU A 311 14.21 -20.51 -19.56
N ILE A 312 14.43 -19.73 -20.63
CA ILE A 312 14.28 -20.20 -22.00
C ILE A 312 15.32 -21.28 -22.32
N SER A 313 16.59 -21.01 -22.00
CA SER A 313 17.73 -21.90 -22.28
C SER A 313 17.64 -23.25 -21.59
N THR A 314 16.96 -23.34 -20.44
CA THR A 314 16.78 -24.62 -19.73
C THR A 314 15.57 -25.41 -20.17
N ARG A 315 14.53 -24.73 -20.66
CA ARG A 315 13.26 -25.36 -21.06
C ARG A 315 13.27 -25.85 -22.50
N MET A 316 14.18 -25.32 -23.31
CA MET A 316 14.26 -25.57 -24.74
C MET A 316 15.62 -26.11 -25.13
N SER A 317 15.68 -27.10 -26.03
CA SER A 317 16.92 -27.73 -26.48
C SER A 317 17.82 -26.74 -27.24
N ASN A 318 19.14 -26.93 -27.08
CA ASN A 318 20.20 -25.97 -27.45
C ASN A 318 20.38 -25.68 -28.97
N GLU A 319 19.59 -26.26 -29.88
CA GLU A 319 19.93 -26.26 -31.31
C GLU A 319 19.11 -25.33 -32.21
N ASN A 320 18.10 -24.63 -31.72
CA ASN A 320 17.24 -23.85 -32.61
C ASN A 320 17.65 -22.37 -32.69
N GLU A 321 18.21 -21.94 -33.83
CA GLU A 321 18.32 -20.51 -34.23
C GLU A 321 16.97 -19.77 -34.08
N LYS A 322 15.85 -20.50 -34.23
CA LYS A 322 14.49 -20.05 -33.91
C LYS A 322 14.30 -19.58 -32.47
N LEU A 323 14.96 -20.20 -31.49
CA LEU A 323 14.95 -19.81 -30.06
C LEU A 323 15.60 -18.44 -29.85
N LYS A 324 16.69 -18.20 -30.57
CA LYS A 324 17.47 -16.97 -30.50
C LYS A 324 16.71 -15.81 -31.15
N ASN A 325 16.02 -16.08 -32.26
CA ASN A 325 15.09 -15.14 -32.90
C ASN A 325 13.86 -14.87 -32.02
N PHE A 326 13.36 -15.88 -31.31
CA PHE A 326 12.27 -15.74 -30.35
C PHE A 326 12.62 -14.77 -29.19
N TYR A 327 13.78 -14.96 -28.54
CA TYR A 327 14.24 -14.06 -27.48
C TYR A 327 14.32 -12.61 -27.99
N ARG A 328 14.89 -12.39 -29.18
CA ARG A 328 15.05 -11.05 -29.76
C ARG A 328 13.73 -10.39 -30.19
N SER A 329 12.79 -11.15 -30.74
CA SER A 329 11.59 -10.58 -31.36
C SER A 329 10.41 -10.47 -30.38
N ARG A 330 10.36 -11.31 -29.34
CA ARG A 330 9.21 -11.39 -28.43
C ARG A 330 9.51 -10.93 -27.01
N ILE A 331 10.76 -10.79 -26.60
CA ILE A 331 11.12 -10.30 -25.26
C ILE A 331 11.75 -8.91 -25.37
N ASN A 332 11.07 -7.88 -24.86
CA ASN A 332 11.56 -6.50 -24.89
C ASN A 332 11.66 -5.92 -23.46
N ILE A 333 12.87 -5.90 -22.91
CA ILE A 333 13.14 -5.36 -21.57
C ILE A 333 13.96 -4.09 -21.73
N SER A 334 13.40 -2.94 -21.35
CA SER A 334 13.97 -1.64 -21.64
C SER A 334 14.13 -0.79 -20.38
N ARG A 335 15.26 -0.08 -20.29
CA ARG A 335 15.45 0.91 -19.23
C ARG A 335 14.67 2.18 -19.56
N GLY A 336 13.79 2.61 -18.65
CA GLY A 336 13.03 3.85 -18.84
C GLY A 336 12.07 4.15 -17.71
N ASP A 337 11.46 5.32 -17.77
CA ASP A 337 10.34 5.70 -16.92
C ASP A 337 9.04 5.51 -17.73
N PHE A 338 8.21 4.56 -17.30
CA PHE A 338 6.94 4.24 -17.95
C PHE A 338 5.97 5.43 -18.04
N ILE A 339 6.09 6.40 -17.12
CA ILE A 339 5.23 7.57 -17.05
C ILE A 339 5.70 8.67 -18.03
N LEU A 340 7.01 8.77 -18.29
CA LEU A 340 7.61 9.90 -19.04
C LEU A 340 7.46 9.82 -20.56
N GLU A 341 6.84 8.77 -21.14
CA GLU A 341 6.70 8.58 -22.60
C GLU A 341 7.97 9.02 -23.37
N ASN A 342 9.11 8.37 -23.11
CA ASN A 342 10.33 8.65 -23.87
C ASN A 342 10.23 8.08 -25.28
N GLU A 343 10.62 8.87 -26.29
CA GLU A 343 10.79 8.45 -27.71
C GLU A 343 11.70 7.22 -27.90
N LYS A 344 12.49 6.85 -26.88
CA LYS A 344 13.40 5.68 -26.89
C LYS A 344 12.76 4.37 -26.44
N LEU A 345 11.58 4.40 -25.84
CA LEU A 345 10.84 3.19 -25.55
C LEU A 345 10.00 2.94 -26.79
N ASP A 346 10.43 1.99 -27.63
CA ASP A 346 9.75 1.57 -28.85
C ASP A 346 8.43 0.84 -28.50
N PHE A 347 7.53 1.62 -27.91
CA PHE A 347 6.16 1.25 -27.65
C PHE A 347 5.47 1.45 -28.99
N ASN A 348 5.50 0.46 -29.89
CA ASN A 348 4.59 0.46 -31.04
C ASN A 348 3.22 0.90 -30.53
N ASN A 349 2.71 2.06 -30.96
CA ASN A 349 1.62 2.89 -30.40
C ASN A 349 0.26 2.16 -30.17
N GLU A 350 0.24 0.85 -30.36
CA GLU A 350 -0.93 -0.03 -30.36
C GLU A 350 -1.37 -0.50 -28.97
N GLY A 351 -0.64 -0.19 -27.88
CA GLY A 351 -1.00 -0.58 -26.50
C GLY A 351 -0.77 -2.06 -26.14
N TYR A 352 -1.35 -2.51 -25.02
CA TYR A 352 -1.13 -3.84 -24.42
C TYR A 352 -2.43 -4.58 -24.06
N ASP A 353 -2.43 -5.89 -24.28
CA ASP A 353 -3.53 -6.81 -23.94
C ASP A 353 -3.52 -7.17 -22.45
N ILE A 354 -2.33 -7.26 -21.84
CA ILE A 354 -2.17 -7.46 -20.40
C ILE A 354 -1.11 -6.50 -19.85
N ILE A 355 -1.48 -5.69 -18.87
CA ILE A 355 -0.56 -4.85 -18.09
C ILE A 355 -0.56 -5.38 -16.65
N ILE A 356 0.58 -5.84 -16.16
CA ILE A 356 0.65 -6.53 -14.87
C ILE A 356 1.91 -6.14 -14.12
N GLY A 357 1.84 -5.97 -12.80
CA GLY A 357 3.04 -5.66 -12.02
C GLY A 357 2.75 -5.20 -10.61
N ASN A 358 3.82 -4.75 -9.95
CA ASN A 358 3.78 -4.15 -8.62
C ASN A 358 4.44 -2.76 -8.64
N PRO A 359 3.68 -1.69 -8.97
CA PRO A 359 4.22 -0.34 -9.02
C PRO A 359 4.77 0.14 -7.66
N PRO A 360 5.73 1.08 -7.65
CA PRO A 360 6.37 1.58 -6.43
C PRO A 360 5.44 2.35 -5.47
N TYR A 361 5.56 2.09 -4.16
CA TYR A 361 4.72 2.69 -3.12
C TYR A 361 5.37 3.92 -2.45
N ILE A 362 5.47 5.02 -3.19
CA ILE A 362 6.05 6.28 -2.71
C ILE A 362 4.92 7.28 -2.43
N ARG A 363 4.91 7.87 -1.22
CA ARG A 363 3.93 8.91 -0.88
C ARG A 363 4.21 10.18 -1.68
N HIS A 364 3.18 10.95 -2.02
CA HIS A 364 3.31 12.20 -2.79
C HIS A 364 4.51 13.09 -2.36
N ARG A 365 4.65 13.31 -1.04
CA ARG A 365 5.68 14.19 -0.47
C ARG A 365 7.10 13.63 -0.53
N ASP A 366 7.22 12.34 -0.79
CA ASP A 366 8.47 11.58 -0.82
C ASP A 366 8.87 11.23 -2.27
N ILE A 367 8.08 11.62 -3.29
CA ILE A 367 8.41 11.43 -4.72
C ILE A 367 9.61 12.32 -5.07
N PHE A 368 10.66 11.73 -5.65
CA PHE A 368 11.88 12.42 -6.02
C PHE A 368 12.27 12.13 -7.48
N ASN A 369 13.04 13.04 -8.06
CA ASN A 369 13.65 12.89 -9.37
C ASN A 369 14.95 12.10 -9.22
N LEU A 370 15.14 11.10 -10.07
CA LEU A 370 16.26 10.15 -10.01
C LEU A 370 17.57 10.74 -10.53
N GLN A 371 17.51 11.76 -11.39
CA GLN A 371 18.67 12.42 -11.97
C GLN A 371 19.19 13.54 -11.05
N ASP A 372 18.26 14.30 -10.44
CA ASP A 372 18.58 15.35 -9.47
C ASP A 372 17.59 15.30 -8.30
N ASN A 373 18.07 14.96 -7.11
CA ASN A 373 17.26 14.90 -5.88
C ASN A 373 17.18 16.26 -5.15
N SER A 374 17.51 17.38 -5.81
CA SER A 374 17.32 18.71 -5.26
C SER A 374 15.83 18.98 -4.99
N PRO A 375 15.48 19.78 -3.95
CA PRO A 375 14.09 20.16 -3.70
C PRO A 375 13.39 20.76 -4.92
N LYS A 376 14.12 21.51 -5.76
CA LYS A 376 13.61 22.12 -6.99
C LYS A 376 13.29 21.07 -8.05
N ALA A 377 14.21 20.16 -8.34
CA ALA A 377 13.97 19.10 -9.33
C ALA A 377 12.86 18.13 -8.89
N ASN A 378 12.80 17.79 -7.61
CA ASN A 378 11.71 16.99 -7.04
C ASN A 378 10.35 17.69 -7.20
N HIS A 379 10.30 19.01 -6.99
CA HIS A 379 9.08 19.79 -7.20
C HIS A 379 8.65 19.81 -8.67
N LEU A 380 9.57 20.09 -9.59
CA LEU A 380 9.32 20.09 -11.02
C LEU A 380 8.86 18.72 -11.54
N TYR A 381 9.48 17.64 -11.07
CA TYR A 381 9.10 16.29 -11.44
C TYR A 381 7.66 15.96 -11.00
N ARG A 382 7.25 16.38 -9.79
CA ARG A 382 5.86 16.20 -9.34
C ARG A 382 4.88 17.02 -10.19
N ILE A 383 5.22 18.24 -10.59
CA ILE A 383 4.41 19.05 -11.51
C ILE A 383 4.25 18.32 -12.83
N PHE A 384 5.36 17.80 -13.39
CA PHE A 384 5.33 17.03 -14.63
C PHE A 384 4.39 15.82 -14.51
N LEU A 385 4.56 15.00 -13.48
CA LEU A 385 3.73 13.81 -13.26
C LEU A 385 2.24 14.17 -13.25
N HIS A 386 1.86 15.26 -12.55
CA HIS A 386 0.49 15.76 -12.55
C HIS A 386 0.04 16.23 -13.93
N SER A 387 0.88 16.96 -14.67
CA SER A 387 0.55 17.44 -16.02
C SER A 387 0.32 16.30 -17.00
N SER A 388 1.02 15.17 -16.86
CA SER A 388 0.85 13.99 -17.71
C SER A 388 -0.58 13.43 -17.67
N LEU A 389 -1.28 13.60 -16.54
CA LEU A 389 -2.66 13.13 -16.34
C LEU A 389 -3.70 13.97 -17.08
N LYS A 390 -3.37 15.21 -17.48
CA LYS A 390 -4.31 16.08 -18.23
C LYS A 390 -4.72 15.47 -19.56
N SER A 391 -3.82 14.72 -20.20
CA SER A 391 -4.09 13.98 -21.44
C SER A 391 -4.94 12.71 -21.23
N ILE A 392 -5.14 12.28 -19.98
CA ILE A 392 -5.75 11.00 -19.63
C ILE A 392 -7.15 11.19 -19.06
N THR A 393 -7.33 12.21 -18.22
CA THR A 393 -8.58 12.43 -17.50
C THR A 393 -9.09 13.85 -17.70
N ASN A 394 -10.34 14.00 -18.14
CA ASN A 394 -11.06 15.28 -18.13
C ASN A 394 -11.64 15.62 -16.74
N ILE A 395 -11.16 14.95 -15.67
CA ILE A 395 -11.68 15.15 -14.31
C ILE A 395 -10.96 16.37 -13.72
N ALA A 396 -11.63 17.52 -13.75
CA ALA A 396 -11.12 18.84 -13.31
C ALA A 396 -10.47 18.86 -11.91
N GLU A 397 -10.79 17.90 -11.03
CA GLU A 397 -10.26 17.83 -9.66
C GLU A 397 -8.94 17.05 -9.50
N THR A 398 -8.46 16.32 -10.52
CA THR A 398 -7.16 15.62 -10.43
C THR A 398 -5.99 16.59 -10.27
N GLU A 399 -6.10 17.82 -10.76
CA GLU A 399 -5.06 18.86 -10.75
C GLU A 399 -4.64 19.34 -9.35
N LYS A 400 -5.50 19.21 -8.33
CA LYS A 400 -5.20 19.65 -6.94
C LYS A 400 -4.86 18.50 -5.99
N SER A 401 -4.91 17.26 -6.48
CA SER A 401 -4.81 16.07 -5.64
C SER A 401 -3.35 15.68 -5.37
N ARG A 402 -2.98 15.38 -4.11
CA ARG A 402 -1.64 14.88 -3.75
C ARG A 402 -1.62 13.36 -3.92
N LEU A 403 -1.34 12.88 -5.13
CA LEU A 403 -1.36 11.46 -5.48
C LEU A 403 -0.07 10.74 -5.04
N ASP A 404 -0.24 9.53 -4.50
CA ASP A 404 0.86 8.59 -4.30
C ASP A 404 1.34 8.02 -5.65
N TYR A 405 2.60 7.61 -5.73
CA TYR A 405 3.28 7.40 -7.02
C TYR A 405 2.67 6.28 -7.88
N TYR A 406 2.21 5.18 -7.27
CA TYR A 406 1.52 4.10 -7.98
C TYR A 406 0.23 4.53 -8.71
N MET A 407 -0.37 5.68 -8.34
CA MET A 407 -1.56 6.20 -9.02
C MET A 407 -1.25 6.62 -10.46
N TYR A 408 -0.04 7.15 -10.73
CA TYR A 408 0.36 7.51 -12.09
C TYR A 408 0.48 6.25 -12.97
N PHE A 409 1.02 5.16 -12.43
CA PHE A 409 1.05 3.87 -13.12
C PHE A 409 -0.35 3.35 -13.43
N PHE A 410 -1.31 3.51 -12.53
CA PHE A 410 -2.71 3.17 -12.81
C PHE A 410 -3.25 3.95 -14.02
N TYR A 411 -3.17 5.28 -14.00
CA TYR A 411 -3.72 6.10 -15.09
C TYR A 411 -3.04 5.82 -16.43
N HIS A 412 -1.70 5.76 -16.46
CA HIS A 412 -0.94 5.47 -17.67
C HIS A 412 -1.13 4.03 -18.17
N GLY A 413 -1.19 3.06 -17.26
CA GLY A 413 -1.49 1.67 -17.59
C GLY A 413 -2.88 1.54 -18.21
N LEU A 414 -3.90 2.10 -17.56
CA LEU A 414 -5.27 2.11 -18.08
C LEU A 414 -5.39 2.80 -19.45
N LYS A 415 -4.66 3.90 -19.70
CA LYS A 415 -4.58 4.55 -21.02
C LYS A 415 -4.01 3.60 -22.08
N LYS A 416 -2.90 2.93 -21.75
CA LYS A 416 -2.14 2.05 -22.63
C LYS A 416 -2.75 0.64 -22.81
N LEU A 417 -3.85 0.31 -22.12
CA LEU A 417 -4.60 -0.92 -22.39
C LEU A 417 -5.23 -0.90 -23.78
N ARG A 418 -5.14 -2.02 -24.49
CA ARG A 418 -5.94 -2.31 -25.68
C ARG A 418 -7.40 -2.56 -25.31
N SER A 419 -8.27 -2.45 -26.31
CA SER A 419 -9.64 -2.93 -26.21
C SER A 419 -9.64 -4.39 -25.76
N GLN A 420 -10.50 -4.75 -24.81
CA GLN A 420 -10.56 -6.05 -24.13
C GLN A 420 -9.34 -6.42 -23.28
N GLY A 421 -8.41 -5.49 -23.08
CA GLY A 421 -7.20 -5.72 -22.28
C GLY A 421 -7.47 -5.76 -20.77
N ILE A 422 -6.57 -6.43 -20.04
CA ILE A 422 -6.58 -6.57 -18.59
C ILE A 422 -5.43 -5.79 -17.95
N LEU A 423 -5.73 -5.00 -16.92
CA LEU A 423 -4.73 -4.50 -15.98
C LEU A 423 -4.83 -5.24 -14.66
N ALA A 424 -3.71 -5.76 -14.17
CA ALA A 424 -3.58 -6.50 -12.92
C ALA A 424 -2.44 -5.94 -12.06
N PHE A 425 -2.74 -5.08 -11.09
CA PHE A 425 -1.71 -4.51 -10.21
C PHE A 425 -1.84 -4.92 -8.77
N ILE A 426 -0.68 -5.15 -8.13
CA ILE A 426 -0.54 -5.20 -6.68
C ILE A 426 -0.24 -3.79 -6.19
N VAL A 427 -1.12 -3.19 -5.39
CA VAL A 427 -1.00 -1.79 -4.95
C VAL A 427 -1.42 -1.62 -3.50
N SER A 428 -1.04 -0.48 -2.90
CA SER A 428 -1.64 -0.06 -1.63
C SER A 428 -3.16 0.06 -1.76
N ASN A 429 -3.91 -0.34 -0.74
CA ASN A 429 -5.36 -0.15 -0.68
C ASN A 429 -5.80 1.31 -0.38
N SER A 430 -4.85 2.24 -0.26
CA SER A 430 -5.13 3.63 0.17
C SER A 430 -6.08 4.37 -0.78
N TRP A 431 -6.00 4.13 -2.09
CA TRP A 431 -6.90 4.72 -3.09
C TRP A 431 -8.38 4.33 -2.89
N MET A 432 -8.65 3.23 -2.20
CA MET A 432 -10.02 2.78 -1.87
C MET A 432 -10.64 3.58 -0.71
N ASN A 433 -9.81 4.23 0.12
CA ASN A 433 -10.23 4.70 1.45
C ASN A 433 -9.96 6.19 1.71
N VAL A 434 -9.09 6.81 0.91
CA VAL A 434 -8.63 8.19 1.11
C VAL A 434 -9.17 9.10 0.01
N LYS A 435 -9.50 10.35 0.38
CA LYS A 435 -10.12 11.34 -0.51
C LYS A 435 -9.39 11.53 -1.85
N TYR A 436 -8.06 11.45 -1.91
CA TYR A 436 -7.33 11.58 -3.18
C TYR A 436 -7.67 10.48 -4.19
N GLY A 437 -8.12 9.31 -3.71
CA GLY A 437 -8.48 8.17 -4.55
C GLY A 437 -9.91 8.22 -5.08
N PHE A 438 -10.78 9.11 -4.58
CA PHE A 438 -12.17 9.18 -4.99
C PHE A 438 -12.32 9.56 -6.48
N ASN A 439 -11.45 10.44 -6.99
CA ASN A 439 -11.44 10.78 -8.42
C ASN A 439 -11.03 9.58 -9.27
N PHE A 440 -10.12 8.74 -8.77
CA PHE A 440 -9.74 7.51 -9.44
C PHE A 440 -10.87 6.48 -9.43
N GLN A 441 -11.58 6.32 -8.29
CA GLN A 441 -12.77 5.49 -8.19
C GLN A 441 -13.84 5.91 -9.21
N GLU A 442 -14.10 7.21 -9.33
CA GLU A 442 -15.02 7.75 -10.32
C GLU A 442 -14.56 7.42 -11.75
N TYR A 443 -13.28 7.68 -12.04
CA TYR A 443 -12.66 7.42 -13.34
C TYR A 443 -12.81 5.95 -13.75
N ILE A 444 -12.43 5.00 -12.89
CA ILE A 444 -12.51 3.58 -13.23
C ILE A 444 -13.94 3.09 -13.37
N CYS A 445 -14.88 3.59 -12.56
CA CYS A 445 -16.30 3.22 -12.71
C CYS A 445 -16.93 3.73 -14.01
N LYS A 446 -16.43 4.86 -14.55
CA LYS A 446 -16.95 5.49 -15.77
C LYS A 446 -16.38 4.93 -17.07
N PHE A 447 -15.14 4.46 -17.05
CA PHE A 447 -14.41 4.15 -18.29
C PHE A 447 -13.93 2.70 -18.39
N TYR A 448 -13.93 1.95 -17.29
CA TYR A 448 -13.41 0.58 -17.24
C TYR A 448 -14.40 -0.35 -16.53
N ASN A 449 -14.24 -1.65 -16.73
CA ASN A 449 -14.97 -2.65 -15.97
C ASN A 449 -14.08 -3.15 -14.83
N ILE A 450 -14.51 -2.94 -13.59
CA ILE A 450 -13.86 -3.50 -12.41
C ILE A 450 -14.28 -4.96 -12.31
N LYS A 451 -13.34 -5.89 -12.56
CA LYS A 451 -13.63 -7.32 -12.47
C LYS A 451 -13.56 -7.75 -11.02
N GLN A 452 -12.37 -7.64 -10.44
CA GLN A 452 -12.07 -8.22 -9.14
C GLN A 452 -11.10 -7.34 -8.38
N ILE A 453 -11.33 -7.17 -7.08
CA ILE A 453 -10.38 -6.58 -6.15
C ILE A 453 -10.16 -7.56 -5.01
N PHE A 454 -8.94 -8.03 -4.84
CA PHE A 454 -8.56 -9.00 -3.82
C PHE A 454 -7.82 -8.34 -2.66
N ASP A 455 -8.28 -8.57 -1.43
CA ASP A 455 -7.56 -8.30 -0.18
C ASP A 455 -7.25 -9.62 0.53
N ASN A 456 -6.34 -9.58 1.52
CA ASN A 456 -6.02 -10.73 2.34
C ASN A 456 -6.00 -10.32 3.83
N GLU A 457 -6.55 -11.16 4.72
CA GLU A 457 -6.48 -10.95 6.17
C GLU A 457 -5.05 -11.02 6.70
N TYR A 458 -4.15 -11.69 5.97
CA TYR A 458 -2.72 -11.71 6.18
C TYR A 458 -2.02 -10.61 5.38
N ARG A 459 -0.95 -10.03 5.94
CA ARG A 459 -0.15 -9.04 5.20
C ARG A 459 0.79 -9.71 4.21
N SER A 460 0.80 -9.21 2.97
CA SER A 460 1.73 -9.64 1.93
C SER A 460 3.19 -9.28 2.26
N PHE A 461 3.42 -8.17 2.96
CA PHE A 461 4.78 -7.70 3.29
C PHE A 461 5.04 -7.75 4.79
N GLN A 462 5.96 -8.62 5.22
CA GLN A 462 6.30 -8.79 6.65
C GLN A 462 6.89 -7.53 7.30
N LYS A 463 7.58 -6.67 6.52
CA LYS A 463 8.29 -5.49 7.03
C LYS A 463 7.59 -4.16 6.72
N ALA A 464 6.57 -4.14 5.88
CA ALA A 464 5.91 -2.90 5.46
C ALA A 464 4.60 -2.68 6.24
N GLN A 465 4.35 -1.44 6.66
CA GLN A 465 3.06 -1.03 7.25
C GLN A 465 1.95 -0.82 6.19
N ILE A 466 2.19 -1.22 4.94
CA ILE A 466 1.30 -0.97 3.81
C ILE A 466 0.40 -2.18 3.61
N ASN A 467 -0.92 -1.97 3.71
CA ASN A 467 -1.91 -2.96 3.27
C ASN A 467 -2.04 -2.88 1.75
N THR A 468 -2.04 -4.03 1.08
CA THR A 468 -2.12 -4.13 -0.37
C THR A 468 -3.33 -4.92 -0.84
N VAL A 469 -3.75 -4.60 -2.06
CA VAL A 469 -4.79 -5.29 -2.81
C VAL A 469 -4.26 -5.67 -4.19
N ILE A 470 -4.84 -6.70 -4.78
CA ILE A 470 -4.64 -7.05 -6.19
C ILE A 470 -5.89 -6.56 -6.93
N ALA A 471 -5.71 -5.57 -7.80
CA ALA A 471 -6.81 -4.96 -8.56
C ALA A 471 -6.78 -5.44 -10.01
N ILE A 472 -7.91 -5.99 -10.48
CA ILE A 472 -8.12 -6.47 -11.85
C ILE A 472 -9.14 -5.58 -12.54
N PHE A 473 -8.69 -4.83 -13.54
CA PHE A 473 -9.51 -3.96 -14.37
C PHE A 473 -9.49 -4.43 -15.82
N HIS A 474 -10.59 -4.18 -16.53
CA HIS A 474 -10.78 -4.54 -17.93
C HIS A 474 -11.19 -3.31 -18.73
N LYS A 475 -10.58 -3.11 -19.91
CA LYS A 475 -11.00 -2.07 -20.85
C LYS A 475 -12.04 -2.62 -21.83
N PRO A 476 -13.32 -2.27 -21.70
CA PRO A 476 -14.36 -2.77 -22.60
C PRO A 476 -14.18 -2.29 -24.05
N LYS A 477 -14.75 -3.04 -25.02
CA LYS A 477 -14.79 -2.63 -26.45
C LYS A 477 -15.48 -1.28 -26.64
N GLU A 478 -16.61 -1.13 -25.98
CA GLU A 478 -17.40 0.09 -25.96
C GLU A 478 -17.34 0.72 -24.57
N LYS A 479 -18.02 1.85 -24.36
CA LYS A 479 -18.13 2.42 -23.00
C LYS A 479 -18.78 1.40 -22.06
N THR A 480 -18.37 1.41 -20.81
CA THR A 480 -19.02 0.59 -19.78
C THR A 480 -20.49 0.97 -19.66
N ASP A 481 -21.39 -0.02 -19.67
CA ASP A 481 -22.81 0.14 -19.39
C ASP A 481 -23.11 0.14 -17.88
N GLY A 482 -22.07 -0.05 -17.05
CA GLY A 482 -22.17 -0.17 -15.59
C GLY A 482 -22.84 -1.46 -15.10
N LYS A 483 -23.27 -2.36 -15.98
CA LYS A 483 -23.94 -3.62 -15.60
C LYS A 483 -22.97 -4.74 -15.23
N ASN A 484 -21.69 -4.59 -15.59
CA ASN A 484 -20.62 -5.49 -15.17
C ASN A 484 -20.67 -5.74 -13.65
N VAL A 485 -20.63 -7.01 -13.26
CA VAL A 485 -20.55 -7.40 -11.85
C VAL A 485 -19.12 -7.20 -11.35
N VAL A 486 -19.00 -6.41 -10.29
CA VAL A 486 -17.76 -6.17 -9.56
C VAL A 486 -17.67 -7.12 -8.38
N LYS A 487 -16.50 -7.74 -8.17
CA LYS A 487 -16.26 -8.63 -7.03
C LYS A 487 -15.18 -8.10 -6.10
N PHE A 488 -15.52 -7.99 -4.83
CA PHE A 488 -14.57 -7.68 -3.76
C PHE A 488 -14.36 -8.95 -2.94
N ILE A 489 -13.17 -9.54 -3.04
CA ILE A 489 -12.85 -10.82 -2.41
C ILE A 489 -11.76 -10.61 -1.35
N LYS A 490 -12.03 -11.04 -0.13
CA LYS A 490 -11.08 -11.04 0.98
C LYS A 490 -10.73 -12.47 1.37
N TRP A 491 -9.49 -12.88 1.12
CA TRP A 491 -8.99 -14.18 1.55
C TRP A 491 -8.75 -14.20 3.06
N LYS A 492 -9.20 -15.27 3.72
CA LYS A 492 -8.99 -15.55 5.16
C LYS A 492 -7.85 -16.54 5.39
N ILE A 493 -7.17 -16.95 4.33
CA ILE A 493 -5.97 -17.77 4.35
C ILE A 493 -4.86 -17.09 3.52
N PRO A 494 -3.57 -17.32 3.82
CA PRO A 494 -2.47 -16.77 3.04
C PRO A 494 -2.49 -17.26 1.58
N TYR A 495 -2.04 -16.42 0.64
CA TYR A 495 -1.92 -16.82 -0.78
C TYR A 495 -1.03 -18.04 -1.00
N LYS A 496 -0.02 -18.23 -0.14
CA LYS A 496 0.82 -19.44 -0.17
C LYS A 496 -0.03 -20.68 0.06
N GLU A 497 -0.84 -20.71 1.10
CA GLU A 497 -1.70 -21.87 1.39
C GLU A 497 -2.74 -22.08 0.30
N LEU A 498 -3.32 -20.98 -0.21
CA LEU A 498 -4.28 -20.97 -1.32
C LEU A 498 -3.77 -21.74 -2.56
N LEU A 499 -2.52 -21.52 -2.95
CA LEU A 499 -1.91 -22.17 -4.12
C LEU A 499 -1.49 -23.63 -3.88
N TYR A 500 -1.44 -24.09 -2.62
CA TYR A 500 -0.96 -25.44 -2.27
C TYR A 500 -2.04 -26.33 -1.63
N GLN A 501 -3.29 -25.88 -1.52
CA GLN A 501 -4.39 -26.72 -1.04
C GLN A 501 -4.62 -27.94 -1.95
N LYS A 502 -4.93 -29.08 -1.33
CA LYS A 502 -5.20 -30.35 -2.02
C LYS A 502 -6.59 -30.36 -2.68
N ASP A 503 -7.59 -29.82 -1.99
CA ASP A 503 -8.96 -29.74 -2.49
C ASP A 503 -9.21 -28.33 -3.05
N TYR A 504 -9.38 -28.25 -4.37
CA TYR A 504 -9.38 -27.01 -5.16
C TYR A 504 -10.73 -26.71 -5.80
N SER A 505 -11.65 -27.68 -5.77
CA SER A 505 -12.98 -27.58 -6.36
C SER A 505 -13.73 -26.33 -5.85
N ASP A 506 -13.70 -26.06 -4.55
CA ASP A 506 -14.33 -24.86 -3.96
C ASP A 506 -13.66 -23.54 -4.36
N PHE A 507 -12.34 -23.49 -4.55
CA PHE A 507 -11.64 -22.29 -5.02
C PHE A 507 -11.99 -21.97 -6.49
N VAL A 508 -12.08 -23.00 -7.32
CA VAL A 508 -12.58 -22.89 -8.70
C VAL A 508 -14.04 -22.46 -8.69
N LYS A 509 -14.93 -23.07 -7.90
CA LYS A 509 -16.34 -22.66 -7.82
C LYS A 509 -16.50 -21.17 -7.50
N VAL A 510 -15.68 -20.64 -6.60
CA VAL A 510 -15.73 -19.23 -6.15
C VAL A 510 -15.22 -18.26 -7.21
N ILE A 511 -14.18 -18.65 -7.95
CA ILE A 511 -13.59 -17.83 -9.01
C ILE A 511 -14.29 -18.03 -10.37
N PHE A 512 -14.89 -19.20 -10.62
CA PHE A 512 -15.50 -19.62 -11.90
C PHE A 512 -17.02 -19.64 -11.90
N GLU A 513 -17.67 -20.35 -10.98
CA GLU A 513 -19.12 -20.57 -11.05
C GLU A 513 -19.91 -19.29 -10.71
N ASN A 514 -19.35 -18.38 -9.89
CA ASN A 514 -19.93 -17.04 -9.70
C ASN A 514 -19.57 -16.05 -10.84
N ASN A 515 -18.63 -16.35 -11.75
CA ASN A 515 -18.30 -15.49 -12.90
C ASN A 515 -19.24 -15.73 -14.09
N ILE A 516 -20.02 -16.81 -14.04
CA ILE A 516 -21.20 -17.08 -14.86
C ILE A 516 -22.42 -16.77 -13.99
N PHE A 517 -22.62 -15.51 -13.61
CA PHE A 517 -23.86 -15.14 -12.93
C PHE A 517 -24.87 -14.61 -13.93
N ILE A 518 -25.94 -15.39 -14.09
CA ILE A 518 -27.23 -14.97 -14.64
C ILE A 518 -27.64 -13.70 -13.86
N PRO A 519 -28.16 -12.65 -14.53
CA PRO A 519 -28.72 -11.49 -13.84
C PRO A 519 -29.61 -11.95 -12.69
N LEU A 520 -29.43 -11.39 -11.49
CA LEU A 520 -30.37 -11.63 -10.39
C LEU A 520 -31.71 -11.01 -10.75
N GLU A 521 -32.55 -11.77 -11.46
CA GLU A 521 -33.96 -11.43 -11.62
C GLU A 521 -34.76 -11.79 -10.35
N THR A 522 -34.15 -12.42 -9.34
CA THR A 522 -34.90 -13.06 -8.24
C THR A 522 -34.44 -12.73 -6.81
N SER A 523 -33.63 -11.71 -6.58
CA SER A 523 -33.41 -11.21 -5.20
C SER A 523 -33.57 -9.70 -5.09
N ASN A 524 -34.43 -9.23 -4.17
CA ASN A 524 -34.64 -7.81 -3.84
C ASN A 524 -33.35 -7.05 -3.41
N SER A 525 -32.21 -7.73 -3.24
CA SER A 525 -30.91 -7.12 -2.93
C SER A 525 -29.95 -7.10 -4.13
N ASN A 526 -29.55 -5.89 -4.58
CA ASN A 526 -28.51 -5.67 -5.59
C ASN A 526 -27.08 -6.11 -5.16
N PHE A 527 -26.96 -6.84 -4.05
CA PHE A 527 -25.73 -7.27 -3.42
C PHE A 527 -25.82 -8.76 -3.09
N LYS A 528 -24.73 -9.48 -3.35
CA LYS A 528 -24.52 -10.86 -2.90
C LYS A 528 -23.32 -10.90 -1.97
N ILE A 529 -23.46 -11.51 -0.79
CA ILE A 529 -22.35 -11.75 0.14
C ILE A 529 -22.21 -13.24 0.39
N VAL A 530 -21.01 -13.78 0.16
CA VAL A 530 -20.61 -15.14 0.53
C VAL A 530 -19.50 -15.02 1.57
N ASP A 531 -19.64 -15.67 2.72
CA ASP A 531 -18.67 -15.54 3.82
C ASP A 531 -18.49 -16.91 4.51
N ASN A 532 -17.39 -17.59 4.22
CA ASN A 532 -17.07 -18.93 4.73
C ASN A 532 -15.68 -18.95 5.40
N LYS A 533 -15.15 -20.12 5.80
CA LYS A 533 -13.86 -20.19 6.49
C LYS A 533 -12.66 -19.73 5.63
N THR A 534 -12.77 -19.80 4.30
CA THR A 534 -11.68 -19.55 3.35
C THR A 534 -11.65 -18.11 2.84
N PHE A 535 -12.81 -17.53 2.54
CA PHE A 535 -12.89 -16.18 1.99
C PHE A 535 -14.20 -15.48 2.36
N ARG A 536 -14.25 -14.19 2.01
CA ARG A 536 -15.48 -13.40 1.93
C ARG A 536 -15.54 -12.73 0.57
N GLU A 537 -16.67 -12.85 -0.12
CA GLU A 537 -16.96 -12.18 -1.38
C GLU A 537 -18.14 -11.22 -1.17
N CYS A 538 -18.02 -9.99 -1.68
CA CYS A 538 -19.12 -9.06 -1.87
C CYS A 538 -19.19 -8.70 -3.36
N SER A 539 -20.33 -8.97 -3.98
CA SER A 539 -20.53 -8.82 -5.42
C SER A 539 -21.76 -7.99 -5.71
N CYS A 540 -21.65 -7.06 -6.65
CA CYS A 540 -22.74 -6.18 -7.09
C CYS A 540 -22.47 -5.59 -8.48
N PRO A 541 -23.51 -5.11 -9.20
CA PRO A 541 -23.33 -4.36 -10.43
C PRO A 541 -22.51 -3.07 -10.21
N GLN A 542 -21.65 -2.72 -11.18
CA GLN A 542 -20.75 -1.56 -11.08
C GLN A 542 -21.49 -0.22 -10.95
N ASN A 543 -22.66 -0.08 -11.57
CA ASN A 543 -23.50 1.11 -11.43
C ASN A 543 -23.96 1.31 -9.98
N ILE A 544 -24.14 0.25 -9.20
CA ILE A 544 -24.44 0.33 -7.77
C ILE A 544 -23.22 0.84 -7.00
N VAL A 545 -22.01 0.39 -7.35
CA VAL A 545 -20.76 0.95 -6.77
C VAL A 545 -20.68 2.44 -7.05
N TYR A 546 -20.95 2.87 -8.29
CA TYR A 546 -20.92 4.28 -8.63
C TYR A 546 -22.01 5.09 -7.88
N HIS A 547 -23.24 4.58 -7.82
CA HIS A 547 -24.38 5.32 -7.25
C HIS A 547 -24.60 5.14 -5.75
N LEU A 548 -23.84 4.27 -5.08
CA LEU A 548 -24.03 3.98 -3.65
C LEU A 548 -24.00 5.26 -2.80
N LYS A 549 -23.20 6.24 -3.23
CA LYS A 549 -23.06 7.52 -2.55
C LYS A 549 -22.95 8.66 -3.56
N ASN A 550 -24.10 9.14 -4.03
CA ASN A 550 -24.16 10.30 -4.92
C ASN A 550 -24.27 11.61 -4.13
N LYS A 551 -23.63 12.67 -4.62
CA LYS A 551 -23.97 14.04 -4.26
C LYS A 551 -25.19 14.46 -5.08
N LYS A 552 -26.14 15.17 -4.46
CA LYS A 552 -27.08 15.99 -5.23
C LYS A 552 -26.27 17.18 -5.74
N ASN A 553 -26.10 17.32 -7.05
CA ASN A 553 -25.45 18.48 -7.66
C ASN A 553 -26.28 19.74 -7.35
N THR A 554 -25.61 20.84 -6.98
CA THR A 554 -26.26 22.12 -6.66
C THR A 554 -26.73 22.87 -7.91
N TYR A 555 -26.19 22.54 -9.08
CA TYR A 555 -26.50 23.23 -10.35
C TYR A 555 -27.43 22.45 -11.28
N ASP A 556 -27.52 21.13 -11.15
CA ASP A 556 -28.41 20.29 -11.94
C ASP A 556 -28.90 19.12 -11.08
N ARG A 557 -30.18 19.18 -10.68
CA ARG A 557 -30.82 18.13 -9.86
C ARG A 557 -31.03 16.83 -10.64
N SER A 558 -30.82 16.82 -11.96
CA SER A 558 -31.12 15.68 -12.84
C SER A 558 -29.96 14.69 -13.03
N LYS A 559 -28.71 15.04 -12.69
CA LYS A 559 -27.53 14.15 -12.87
C LYS A 559 -26.74 13.95 -11.56
N PRO A 560 -26.80 12.75 -10.94
CA PRO A 560 -26.01 12.45 -9.75
C PRO A 560 -24.50 12.43 -10.03
N SER A 561 -23.71 13.10 -9.19
CA SER A 561 -22.24 13.08 -9.24
C SER A 561 -21.65 12.18 -8.15
N TYR A 562 -20.56 11.48 -8.47
CA TYR A 562 -19.91 10.54 -7.56
C TYR A 562 -19.33 11.26 -6.33
N ALA A 563 -19.72 10.85 -5.11
CA ALA A 563 -19.22 11.51 -3.89
C ALA A 563 -17.87 10.97 -3.41
N GLY A 564 -17.53 9.74 -3.78
CA GLY A 564 -16.44 8.97 -3.19
C GLY A 564 -16.74 8.46 -1.78
N TYR A 565 -16.24 7.26 -1.45
CA TYR A 565 -16.42 6.64 -0.14
C TYR A 565 -15.40 5.52 0.12
N ASN A 566 -15.43 4.95 1.33
CA ASN A 566 -14.51 3.92 1.79
C ASN A 566 -14.86 2.54 1.21
N TRP A 567 -14.39 2.25 0.00
CA TRP A 567 -14.66 0.99 -0.70
C TRP A 567 -14.17 -0.21 0.11
N ALA A 568 -12.97 -0.15 0.71
CA ALA A 568 -12.40 -1.32 1.36
C ALA A 568 -13.24 -1.76 2.55
N ASN A 569 -13.66 -0.84 3.42
CA ASN A 569 -14.47 -1.22 4.56
C ASN A 569 -15.88 -1.65 4.17
N TYR A 570 -16.48 -0.98 3.19
CA TYR A 570 -17.83 -1.30 2.76
C TYR A 570 -17.87 -2.70 2.14
N PHE A 571 -17.03 -2.95 1.14
CA PHE A 571 -17.14 -4.19 0.38
C PHE A 571 -16.42 -5.38 1.01
N PHE A 572 -15.31 -5.17 1.74
CA PHE A 572 -14.63 -6.29 2.42
C PHE A 572 -15.16 -6.60 3.82
N ASN A 573 -15.91 -5.69 4.46
CA ASN A 573 -16.26 -5.87 5.88
C ASN A 573 -17.75 -5.60 6.22
N ALA A 574 -18.48 -4.73 5.50
CA ALA A 574 -19.84 -4.35 5.91
C ALA A 574 -20.86 -5.49 5.74
N PRO A 575 -21.73 -5.75 6.74
CA PRO A 575 -22.77 -6.77 6.64
C PRO A 575 -23.83 -6.40 5.59
N LEU A 576 -24.60 -7.39 5.09
CA LEU A 576 -25.57 -7.17 4.01
C LEU A 576 -26.60 -6.09 4.35
N PHE A 577 -27.16 -6.14 5.57
CA PHE A 577 -28.14 -5.15 6.06
C PHE A 577 -27.60 -3.70 6.06
N TYR A 578 -26.28 -3.49 6.08
CA TYR A 578 -25.70 -2.15 6.00
C TYR A 578 -26.04 -1.47 4.66
N PHE A 579 -26.05 -2.22 3.57
CA PHE A 579 -26.42 -1.68 2.26
C PHE A 579 -27.92 -1.34 2.18
N GLU A 580 -28.77 -2.03 2.94
CA GLU A 580 -30.19 -1.69 3.07
C GLU A 580 -30.37 -0.41 3.88
N LEU A 581 -29.61 -0.23 4.97
CA LEU A 581 -29.58 1.01 5.74
C LEU A 581 -29.22 2.22 4.87
N LEU A 582 -28.21 2.08 3.99
CA LEU A 582 -27.82 3.15 3.07
C LEU A 582 -28.96 3.59 2.13
N LYS A 583 -29.83 2.65 1.71
CA LYS A 583 -31.03 2.96 0.89
C LYS A 583 -32.11 3.72 1.66
N LYS A 584 -32.08 3.69 3.01
CA LYS A 584 -33.06 4.34 3.90
C LYS A 584 -32.58 5.70 4.41
N ILE A 585 -31.44 6.20 3.94
CA ILE A 585 -30.99 7.55 4.28
C ILE A 585 -32.01 8.58 3.79
N ARG A 586 -32.34 9.56 4.65
CA ARG A 586 -33.46 10.51 4.56
C ARG A 586 -34.86 9.90 4.70
N LYS A 587 -34.95 8.64 5.13
CA LYS A 587 -36.19 7.97 5.53
C LYS A 587 -36.05 7.49 6.97
N GLY A 588 -35.81 8.42 7.90
CA GLY A 588 -35.58 8.15 9.33
C GLY A 588 -34.11 8.01 9.77
N ILE A 589 -33.17 7.88 8.83
CA ILE A 589 -31.71 7.86 9.09
C ILE A 589 -31.06 9.03 8.35
N VAL A 590 -30.06 9.66 8.95
CA VAL A 590 -29.35 10.81 8.38
C VAL A 590 -27.83 10.67 8.51
N TYR A 591 -27.07 11.32 7.62
CA TYR A 591 -25.63 11.47 7.82
C TYR A 591 -25.34 12.60 8.80
N LEU A 592 -24.29 12.44 9.60
CA LEU A 592 -23.88 13.48 10.55
C LEU A 592 -23.58 14.82 9.86
N ARG A 593 -23.00 14.82 8.65
CA ARG A 593 -22.77 16.04 7.84
C ARG A 593 -24.04 16.80 7.47
N ASP A 594 -25.19 16.12 7.43
CA ASP A 594 -26.45 16.76 7.05
C ASP A 594 -27.00 17.56 8.24
N ILE A 595 -26.70 17.15 9.49
CA ILE A 595 -27.22 17.77 10.71
C ILE A 595 -26.18 18.57 11.52
N ALA A 596 -24.89 18.34 11.30
CA ALA A 596 -23.79 18.94 12.06
C ALA A 596 -22.59 19.31 11.18
N THR A 597 -21.78 20.25 11.68
CA THR A 597 -20.45 20.58 11.15
C THR A 597 -19.38 19.91 12.02
N ILE A 598 -18.37 19.33 11.37
CA ILE A 598 -17.29 18.60 12.04
C ILE A 598 -16.00 19.40 11.92
N GLN A 599 -15.44 19.78 13.05
CA GLN A 599 -14.23 20.58 13.09
C GLN A 599 -13.14 19.86 13.88
N ARG A 600 -11.92 19.79 13.34
CA ARG A 600 -10.78 19.18 14.05
C ARG A 600 -10.39 20.06 15.23
N GLY A 601 -10.13 19.48 16.40
CA GLY A 601 -9.70 20.23 17.59
C GLY A 601 -8.39 21.00 17.42
N LEU A 602 -8.12 21.88 18.38
CA LEU A 602 -7.06 22.89 18.35
C LEU A 602 -5.67 22.26 18.22
N THR A 603 -4.85 22.82 17.30
CA THR A 603 -3.41 22.57 17.24
C THR A 603 -2.66 23.83 17.64
N THR A 604 -1.95 23.77 18.77
CA THR A 604 -1.23 24.93 19.34
C THR A 604 0.16 25.14 18.72
N ASN A 605 0.72 24.12 18.05
CA ASN A 605 2.12 24.03 17.61
C ASN A 605 3.18 24.12 18.74
N CYS A 606 2.79 24.44 19.98
CA CYS A 606 3.65 24.41 21.17
C CYS A 606 2.83 24.06 22.42
N ASN A 607 2.47 22.77 22.57
CA ASN A 607 1.66 22.33 23.73
C ASN A 607 2.31 22.69 25.07
N ASN A 608 3.64 22.67 25.16
CA ASN A 608 4.34 22.95 26.41
C ASN A 608 4.15 24.39 26.92
N TYR A 609 3.86 25.34 26.03
CA TYR A 609 3.60 26.73 26.38
C TYR A 609 2.11 27.01 26.55
N PHE A 610 1.30 26.54 25.62
CA PHE A 610 -0.13 26.88 25.60
C PHE A 610 -0.98 26.04 26.55
N ILE A 611 -0.52 24.85 26.95
CA ILE A 611 -1.28 23.98 27.85
C ILE A 611 -0.58 23.97 29.20
N VAL A 612 -1.30 24.43 30.21
CA VAL A 612 -0.82 24.52 31.59
C VAL A 612 -1.68 23.65 32.50
N LYS A 613 -1.09 23.07 33.54
CA LYS A 613 -1.78 22.22 34.52
C LYS A 613 -2.03 23.02 35.80
N LYS A 614 -3.29 23.14 36.23
CA LYS A 614 -3.67 23.80 37.49
C LYS A 614 -3.03 23.04 38.67
N ILE A 615 -2.33 23.78 39.52
CA ILE A 615 -1.76 23.28 40.78
C ILE A 615 -2.70 23.68 41.92
N ASP A 616 -3.02 24.97 41.98
CA ASP A 616 -3.95 25.60 42.91
C ASP A 616 -4.74 26.73 42.20
N GLU A 617 -5.44 27.59 42.93
CA GLU A 617 -6.22 28.68 42.34
C GLU A 617 -5.38 29.78 41.65
N LYS A 618 -4.13 29.97 42.07
CA LYS A 618 -3.26 31.07 41.62
C LYS A 618 -2.14 30.59 40.69
N PHE A 619 -1.72 29.33 40.80
CA PHE A 619 -0.54 28.80 40.12
C PHE A 619 -0.81 27.61 39.21
N TYR A 620 -0.03 27.56 38.13
CA TYR A 620 -0.07 26.56 37.09
C TYR A 620 1.33 26.02 36.80
N LEU A 621 1.39 24.78 36.30
CA LEU A 621 2.62 24.16 35.80
C LEU A 621 2.58 24.12 34.26
N ASN A 622 3.54 24.74 33.59
CA ASN A 622 3.62 24.62 32.13
C ASN A 622 4.29 23.29 31.71
N GLY A 623 4.26 22.97 30.43
CA GLY A 623 4.87 21.73 29.91
C GLY A 623 6.40 21.72 29.87
N TYR A 624 7.06 22.77 30.37
CA TYR A 624 8.49 22.80 30.64
C TYR A 624 8.84 22.48 32.10
N GLY A 625 7.83 22.34 32.97
CA GLY A 625 8.01 22.07 34.40
C GLY A 625 8.13 23.32 35.27
N ASP A 626 7.89 24.51 34.72
CA ASP A 626 8.00 25.76 35.47
C ASP A 626 6.64 26.13 36.10
N LYS A 627 6.67 26.58 37.36
CA LYS A 627 5.52 27.14 38.08
C LYS A 627 5.30 28.59 37.65
N ILE A 628 4.10 28.90 37.19
CA ILE A 628 3.73 30.20 36.60
C ILE A 628 2.36 30.66 37.11
N ALA A 629 2.10 31.96 37.06
CA ALA A 629 0.80 32.57 37.33
C ALA A 629 0.28 33.24 36.05
N ILE A 630 -1.01 33.09 35.76
CA ILE A 630 -1.69 33.71 34.61
C ILE A 630 -3.03 34.24 35.13
N ASP A 631 -3.48 35.38 34.60
CA ASP A 631 -4.77 35.94 34.97
C ASP A 631 -5.92 35.02 34.44
N PRO A 632 -6.91 34.66 35.28
CA PRO A 632 -7.92 33.65 34.93
C PRO A 632 -8.68 33.90 33.63
N GLU A 633 -8.85 35.16 33.22
CA GLU A 633 -9.54 35.57 32.00
C GLU A 633 -8.89 35.01 30.73
N PHE A 634 -7.59 34.72 30.77
CA PHE A 634 -6.80 34.18 29.65
C PHE A 634 -6.65 32.67 29.69
N LEU A 635 -7.47 31.98 30.50
CA LEU A 635 -7.42 30.54 30.69
C LEU A 635 -8.78 29.89 30.39
N LEU A 636 -8.79 28.98 29.41
CA LEU A 636 -9.97 28.16 29.09
C LEU A 636 -9.76 26.70 29.50
N PRO A 637 -10.80 25.97 29.94
CA PRO A 637 -10.69 24.53 30.13
C PRO A 637 -10.33 23.84 28.81
N ILE A 638 -9.34 22.95 28.82
CA ILE A 638 -8.91 22.18 27.64
C ILE A 638 -8.81 20.71 27.96
N ILE A 639 -9.36 19.87 27.08
CA ILE A 639 -9.07 18.45 27.07
C ILE A 639 -7.85 18.18 26.17
N SER A 640 -6.72 17.97 26.83
CA SER A 640 -5.40 17.84 26.20
C SER A 640 -5.06 16.40 25.79
N SER A 641 -5.84 15.41 26.25
CA SER A 641 -5.60 14.01 25.96
C SER A 641 -6.86 13.16 26.09
N PRO A 642 -7.04 12.11 25.27
CA PRO A 642 -8.11 11.14 25.46
C PRO A 642 -8.08 10.39 26.80
N LYS A 643 -6.97 10.44 27.53
CA LYS A 643 -6.87 9.89 28.89
C LYS A 643 -7.69 10.68 29.92
N GLN A 644 -7.89 11.98 29.71
CA GLN A 644 -8.67 12.83 30.61
C GLN A 644 -10.18 12.60 30.47
N LEU A 645 -10.64 12.02 29.35
CA LEU A 645 -12.03 11.64 29.15
C LEU A 645 -12.29 10.25 29.76
N SER A 646 -12.76 10.22 31.01
CA SER A 646 -13.08 8.98 31.74
C SER A 646 -14.52 8.52 31.52
N LYS A 647 -15.47 9.47 31.40
CA LYS A 647 -16.90 9.24 31.24
C LYS A 647 -17.47 9.99 30.02
N PRO A 648 -18.59 9.53 29.42
CA PRO A 648 -19.24 10.23 28.31
C PRO A 648 -19.76 11.63 28.68
N ASN A 649 -20.44 11.77 29.81
CA ASN A 649 -20.90 13.06 30.31
C ASN A 649 -19.92 13.58 31.37
N PHE A 650 -19.48 14.83 31.26
CA PHE A 650 -18.58 15.42 32.24
C PHE A 650 -18.68 16.95 32.32
N ASN A 651 -18.36 17.49 33.50
CA ASN A 651 -18.22 18.93 33.71
C ASN A 651 -16.75 19.35 33.43
N PRO A 652 -16.48 20.42 32.66
CA PRO A 652 -15.13 20.84 32.31
C PRO A 652 -14.28 21.30 33.49
N ASP A 653 -14.88 21.64 34.63
CA ASP A 653 -14.17 22.04 35.86
C ASP A 653 -13.30 20.94 36.43
N ILE A 654 -13.62 19.67 36.15
CA ILE A 654 -12.76 18.53 36.54
C ILE A 654 -11.44 18.50 35.75
N LEU A 655 -11.35 19.24 34.64
CA LEU A 655 -10.14 19.30 33.82
C LEU A 655 -9.08 20.15 34.53
N ASN A 656 -8.05 19.47 35.03
CA ASN A 656 -6.88 20.11 35.61
C ASN A 656 -5.95 20.78 34.58
N THR A 657 -6.28 20.74 33.29
CA THR A 657 -5.52 21.43 32.23
C THR A 657 -6.28 22.62 31.70
N LYS A 658 -5.59 23.76 31.59
CA LYS A 658 -6.10 25.01 31.03
C LYS A 658 -5.29 25.39 29.78
N LEU A 659 -5.96 26.00 28.82
CA LEU A 659 -5.38 26.58 27.61
C LEU A 659 -5.13 28.06 27.88
N PHE A 660 -3.88 28.48 27.75
CA PHE A 660 -3.53 29.89 27.66
C PHE A 660 -3.96 30.43 26.29
N TYR A 661 -4.72 31.51 26.27
CA TYR A 661 -5.11 32.23 25.06
C TYR A 661 -5.03 33.74 25.31
N CYS A 662 -4.50 34.51 24.35
CA CYS A 662 -4.46 35.97 24.46
C CYS A 662 -4.38 36.62 23.07
N ASN A 663 -5.35 37.49 22.77
CA ASN A 663 -5.36 38.32 21.56
C ASN A 663 -4.92 39.77 21.82
N LYS A 664 -4.96 40.21 23.08
CA LYS A 664 -4.55 41.57 23.48
C LYS A 664 -3.06 41.81 23.24
N SER A 665 -2.71 43.02 22.83
CA SER A 665 -1.32 43.48 22.78
C SER A 665 -0.73 43.61 24.19
N LYS A 666 0.60 43.71 24.27
CA LYS A 666 1.26 43.93 25.58
C LYS A 666 0.81 45.24 26.23
N GLU A 667 0.60 46.29 25.43
CA GLU A 667 0.12 47.60 25.88
C GLU A 667 -1.31 47.51 26.44
N GLU A 668 -2.18 46.73 25.79
CA GLU A 668 -3.56 46.49 26.27
C GLU A 668 -3.57 45.68 27.57
N LEU A 669 -2.65 44.73 27.73
CA LEU A 669 -2.48 43.97 28.97
C LEU A 669 -1.97 44.85 30.11
N GLU A 670 -1.02 45.75 29.83
CA GLU A 670 -0.51 46.73 30.81
C GLU A 670 -1.61 47.69 31.24
N LYS A 671 -2.34 48.29 30.29
CA LYS A 671 -3.49 49.18 30.58
C LYS A 671 -4.60 48.48 31.35
N GLY A 672 -4.88 47.21 31.03
CA GLY A 672 -5.87 46.37 31.70
C GLY A 672 -5.42 45.77 33.04
N LYS A 673 -4.18 46.06 33.49
CA LYS A 673 -3.57 45.52 34.72
C LYS A 673 -3.47 43.98 34.78
N TYR A 674 -3.36 43.31 33.63
CA TYR A 674 -3.18 41.85 33.51
C TYR A 674 -1.69 41.47 33.59
N LEU A 675 -1.05 41.79 34.72
CA LEU A 675 0.40 41.73 34.88
C LEU A 675 0.95 40.29 34.84
N LYS A 676 0.23 39.31 35.40
CA LYS A 676 0.67 37.90 35.42
C LYS A 676 0.74 37.33 34.01
N THR A 677 -0.25 37.66 33.19
CA THR A 677 -0.30 37.25 31.78
C THR A 677 0.84 37.87 30.98
N LEU A 678 1.11 39.17 31.20
CA LEU A 678 2.23 39.86 30.58
C LEU A 678 3.59 39.25 30.96
N GLU A 679 3.78 38.90 32.23
CA GLU A 679 4.98 38.19 32.70
C GLU A 679 5.14 36.84 32.01
N TYR A 680 4.06 36.08 31.83
CA TYR A 680 4.10 34.79 31.13
C TYR A 680 4.46 34.92 29.63
N ILE A 681 4.03 35.99 28.98
CA ILE A 681 4.45 36.33 27.62
C ILE A 681 5.95 36.64 27.58
N ARG A 682 6.44 37.50 28.48
CA ARG A 682 7.87 37.85 28.59
C ARG A 682 8.73 36.62 28.92
N TYR A 683 8.22 35.69 29.73
CA TYR A 683 8.85 34.39 29.97
C TYR A 683 9.02 33.59 28.66
N GLY A 684 7.97 33.53 27.84
CA GLY A 684 8.00 32.83 26.56
C GLY A 684 9.02 33.39 25.58
N GLU A 685 9.24 34.71 25.61
CA GLU A 685 10.22 35.41 24.77
C GLU A 685 11.67 35.14 25.16
N LYS A 686 11.91 34.81 26.44
CA LYS A 686 13.25 34.54 26.99
C LYS A 686 13.56 33.04 27.11
N LYS A 687 12.58 32.14 26.95
CA LYS A 687 12.77 30.70 27.16
C LYS A 687 13.75 30.10 26.14
N LYS A 688 14.81 29.46 26.64
CA LYS A 688 15.73 28.65 25.82
C LYS A 688 15.12 27.28 25.51
N LEU A 689 15.10 26.89 24.23
CA LEU A 689 14.45 25.70 23.72
C LEU A 689 15.38 24.89 22.83
N ARG A 690 15.39 23.57 23.01
CA ARG A 690 16.06 22.64 22.08
C ARG A 690 15.10 22.23 20.97
N VAL A 691 15.48 22.44 19.71
CA VAL A 691 14.65 22.11 18.54
C VAL A 691 14.57 20.59 18.37
N LYS A 692 13.35 20.04 18.44
CA LYS A 692 13.12 18.58 18.42
C LYS A 692 12.95 17.97 17.02
N LYS A 693 12.60 18.77 16.01
CA LYS A 693 12.22 18.31 14.65
C LYS A 693 12.60 19.35 13.60
N GLY A 694 12.86 18.92 12.36
CA GLY A 694 13.22 19.78 11.23
C GLY A 694 14.73 19.81 10.93
N ALA A 695 15.14 20.63 9.97
CA ALA A 695 16.54 20.74 9.54
C ALA A 695 17.48 21.19 10.68
N LYS A 696 16.98 22.03 11.58
CA LYS A 696 17.70 22.55 12.77
C LYS A 696 17.56 21.66 14.02
N LYS A 697 17.23 20.38 13.85
CA LYS A 697 17.02 19.48 15.00
C LYS A 697 18.30 19.38 15.83
N GLY A 698 18.20 19.63 17.13
CA GLY A 698 19.31 19.57 18.08
C GLY A 698 19.84 20.94 18.49
N GLU A 699 19.64 21.98 17.68
CA GLU A 699 20.04 23.36 17.98
C GLU A 699 19.21 23.95 19.13
N PHE A 700 19.79 24.94 19.80
CA PHE A 700 19.11 25.76 20.80
C PHE A 700 18.66 27.08 20.19
N ILE A 701 17.42 27.46 20.47
CA ILE A 701 16.86 28.78 20.14
C ILE A 701 16.39 29.45 21.42
N THR A 702 16.47 30.77 21.46
CA THR A 702 15.89 31.58 22.55
C THR A 702 14.60 32.20 22.07
N GLY A 703 13.53 32.07 22.83
CA GLY A 703 12.21 32.60 22.53
C GLY A 703 11.35 31.62 21.73
N ILE A 704 10.13 31.37 22.21
CA ILE A 704 9.14 30.50 21.55
C ILE A 704 8.74 31.05 20.18
N GLN A 705 8.68 32.38 20.04
CA GLN A 705 8.38 33.10 18.80
C GLN A 705 9.36 32.76 17.66
N ASN A 706 10.57 32.32 18.00
CA ASN A 706 11.61 31.97 17.03
C ASN A 706 11.55 30.51 16.54
N LEU A 707 10.55 29.73 16.99
CA LEU A 707 10.27 28.41 16.43
C LEU A 707 9.79 28.56 14.98
N ALA A 708 10.35 27.76 14.06
CA ALA A 708 9.98 27.78 12.65
C ALA A 708 8.47 27.64 12.40
N SER A 709 7.77 26.85 13.23
CA SER A 709 6.31 26.66 13.16
C SER A 709 5.49 27.91 13.49
N PHE A 710 6.08 28.89 14.18
CA PHE A 710 5.45 30.18 14.48
C PHE A 710 5.82 31.22 13.43
N ILE A 711 7.08 31.29 13.01
CA ILE A 711 7.55 32.23 11.99
C ILE A 711 6.71 32.14 10.70
N GLU A 712 6.46 30.93 10.18
CA GLU A 712 5.63 30.76 8.97
C GLU A 712 4.17 31.17 9.16
N LYS A 713 3.60 30.97 10.35
CA LYS A 713 2.19 31.24 10.64
C LYS A 713 1.95 32.73 10.89
N HIS A 714 2.85 33.41 11.59
CA HIS A 714 2.72 34.80 11.99
C HIS A 714 3.21 35.79 10.92
N LYS A 715 4.08 35.38 9.98
CA LYS A 715 4.39 36.21 8.77
C LYS A 715 3.15 36.51 7.89
N LYS A 716 2.06 35.75 8.04
CA LYS A 716 0.84 35.87 7.21
C LYS A 716 -0.35 36.55 7.90
N LYS A 717 -0.30 36.76 9.22
CA LYS A 717 -1.39 37.33 10.00
C LYS A 717 -0.79 38.32 10.99
N SER A 718 -1.13 39.60 10.88
CA SER A 718 -0.65 40.70 11.73
C SER A 718 -1.15 40.57 13.19
N ASN A 719 -0.86 39.46 13.85
CA ASN A 719 -1.27 39.14 15.20
C ASN A 719 -0.05 38.91 16.08
N ASN A 720 -0.19 39.17 17.39
CA ASN A 720 0.83 38.87 18.39
C ASN A 720 1.31 37.41 18.28
N TRP A 721 2.61 37.15 18.55
CA TRP A 721 3.19 35.81 18.38
C TRP A 721 2.56 34.75 19.30
N TYR A 722 2.00 35.17 20.43
CA TYR A 722 1.32 34.35 21.42
C TYR A 722 -0.19 34.18 21.14
N SER A 723 -0.73 34.80 20.09
CA SER A 723 -2.15 34.66 19.77
C SER A 723 -2.46 33.35 19.04
N LEU A 724 -3.49 32.66 19.52
CA LEU A 724 -4.00 31.45 18.88
C LEU A 724 -5.12 31.82 17.91
N SER A 725 -4.88 31.61 16.61
CA SER A 725 -5.96 31.62 15.63
C SER A 725 -6.59 30.23 15.52
N SER A 726 -7.91 30.17 15.68
CA SER A 726 -8.72 28.98 15.54
C SER A 726 -10.05 29.30 14.86
N ASN A 727 -10.46 28.50 13.88
CA ASN A 727 -11.80 28.62 13.30
C ASN A 727 -12.87 27.94 14.19
N LEU A 728 -12.46 27.29 15.29
CA LEU A 728 -13.34 26.59 16.23
C LEU A 728 -13.88 27.49 17.34
N ILE A 729 -13.12 28.55 17.65
CA ILE A 729 -13.29 29.35 18.85
C ILE A 729 -13.09 30.79 18.41
N ASP A 730 -14.18 31.55 18.49
CA ASP A 730 -14.06 32.99 18.61
C ASP A 730 -13.65 33.27 20.05
N PHE A 731 -12.35 33.46 20.27
CA PHE A 731 -11.78 33.63 21.60
C PHE A 731 -12.27 34.91 22.28
N ASP A 732 -12.79 35.86 21.52
CA ASP A 732 -13.24 37.14 22.05
C ASP A 732 -14.74 37.09 22.44
N ASN A 733 -15.50 36.07 21.97
CA ASN A 733 -16.93 35.89 22.23
C ASN A 733 -17.30 34.47 22.73
N VAL A 734 -16.44 33.83 23.54
CA VAL A 734 -16.71 32.48 24.06
C VAL A 734 -17.89 32.50 25.03
N SER A 735 -19.03 31.93 24.62
CA SER A 735 -20.11 31.61 25.55
C SER A 735 -19.78 30.34 26.34
N LEU A 736 -19.48 30.51 27.64
CA LEU A 736 -19.15 29.39 28.54
C LEU A 736 -20.32 28.41 28.75
N LYS A 737 -21.57 28.87 28.56
CA LYS A 737 -22.79 28.05 28.67
C LYS A 737 -23.22 27.43 27.34
N SER A 738 -22.27 26.99 26.52
CA SER A 738 -22.56 26.36 25.23
C SER A 738 -22.22 24.87 25.24
N PRO A 739 -23.18 23.98 24.89
CA PRO A 739 -22.95 22.55 24.93
C PRO A 739 -21.88 22.14 23.91
N THR A 740 -20.98 21.26 24.32
CA THR A 740 -19.85 20.81 23.51
C THR A 740 -19.86 19.29 23.36
N ILE A 741 -19.94 18.83 22.11
CA ILE A 741 -19.83 17.41 21.74
C ILE A 741 -18.45 17.17 21.12
N ILE A 742 -17.74 16.14 21.60
CA ILE A 742 -16.45 15.71 21.06
C ILE A 742 -16.40 14.23 20.69
N PHE A 743 -15.60 13.92 19.67
CA PHE A 743 -15.34 12.56 19.20
C PHE A 743 -13.83 12.30 19.14
N GLN A 744 -13.36 11.21 19.76
CA GLN A 744 -11.93 10.85 19.74
C GLN A 744 -11.47 10.42 18.34
N LYS A 745 -10.42 11.05 17.83
CA LYS A 745 -9.91 10.81 16.47
C LYS A 745 -9.37 9.40 16.24
N ILE A 746 -8.58 8.88 17.18
CA ILE A 746 -7.89 7.59 17.08
C ILE A 746 -8.32 6.71 18.25
N PHE A 747 -8.84 5.52 17.96
CA PHE A 747 -9.31 4.58 18.97
C PHE A 747 -9.06 3.13 18.54
N ASN A 748 -9.12 2.20 19.50
CA ASN A 748 -9.04 0.77 19.23
C ASN A 748 -10.43 0.12 19.35
N THR A 749 -10.78 -0.44 20.51
CA THR A 749 -12.09 -1.09 20.76
C THR A 749 -13.00 -0.30 21.69
N THR A 750 -12.53 0.86 22.16
CA THR A 750 -13.23 1.74 23.09
C THR A 750 -13.47 3.06 22.39
N TYR A 751 -14.74 3.39 22.15
CA TYR A 751 -15.15 4.63 21.52
C TYR A 751 -15.33 5.69 22.60
N LYS A 752 -14.46 6.70 22.61
CA LYS A 752 -14.63 7.83 23.52
C LYS A 752 -15.29 8.99 22.80
N MET A 753 -16.45 9.35 23.30
CA MET A 753 -17.20 10.55 22.92
C MET A 753 -17.52 11.30 24.20
N GLY A 754 -17.45 12.62 24.15
CA GLY A 754 -17.67 13.48 25.31
C GLY A 754 -18.79 14.46 25.05
N PHE A 755 -19.62 14.69 26.07
CA PHE A 755 -20.62 15.75 26.11
C PHE A 755 -20.41 16.56 27.38
N SER A 756 -20.59 17.87 27.25
CA SER A 756 -20.70 18.78 28.36
C SER A 756 -21.73 19.85 28.02
N ASP A 757 -22.51 20.28 29.01
CA ASP A 757 -23.42 21.42 28.89
C ASP A 757 -22.64 22.76 28.87
N GLU A 758 -21.37 22.73 29.26
CA GLU A 758 -20.45 23.87 29.27
C GLU A 758 -19.38 23.77 28.18
N PHE A 759 -18.84 24.92 27.82
CA PHE A 759 -17.81 25.02 26.81
C PHE A 759 -16.45 24.54 27.32
N PHE A 760 -15.74 23.79 26.47
CA PHE A 760 -14.33 23.51 26.67
C PHE A 760 -13.61 23.34 25.34
N VAL A 761 -12.29 23.45 25.36
CA VAL A 761 -11.46 23.34 24.16
C VAL A 761 -11.01 21.89 23.94
N PRO A 762 -11.39 21.24 22.82
CA PRO A 762 -10.76 19.99 22.41
C PRO A 762 -9.43 20.24 21.71
N ASN A 763 -8.40 19.48 22.07
CA ASN A 763 -7.18 19.45 21.27
C ASN A 763 -7.36 18.64 19.98
N ASN A 764 -6.34 18.63 19.13
CA ASN A 764 -6.34 17.96 17.84
C ASN A 764 -6.40 16.42 17.84
N THR A 765 -6.54 15.78 19.01
CA THR A 765 -6.86 14.35 19.16
C THR A 765 -8.36 14.08 19.19
N PHE A 766 -9.17 15.14 19.15
CA PHE A 766 -10.62 15.09 19.07
C PHE A 766 -11.14 15.88 17.87
N TYR A 767 -12.40 15.63 17.54
CA TYR A 767 -13.24 16.45 16.67
C TYR A 767 -14.35 17.07 17.51
N LYS A 768 -14.64 18.36 17.27
CA LYS A 768 -15.81 19.05 17.79
C LYS A 768 -16.96 18.86 16.80
N ILE A 769 -18.15 18.55 17.32
CA ILE A 769 -19.39 18.43 16.56
C ILE A 769 -20.29 19.60 16.95
N THR A 770 -20.69 20.40 15.97
CA THR A 770 -21.58 21.56 16.18
C THR A 770 -22.82 21.41 15.31
N LEU A 771 -24.00 21.41 15.92
CA LEU A 771 -25.25 21.21 15.19
C LEU A 771 -25.56 22.40 14.28
N LYS A 772 -26.18 22.11 13.13
CA LYS A 772 -26.69 23.15 12.23
C LYS A 772 -27.94 23.78 12.83
N LYS A 773 -28.28 24.98 12.34
CA LYS A 773 -29.39 25.82 12.85
C LYS A 773 -30.70 25.06 13.14
N ALA A 774 -31.12 24.18 12.24
CA ALA A 774 -32.37 23.40 12.38
C ALA A 774 -32.35 22.34 13.52
N TYR A 775 -31.17 22.04 14.07
CA TYR A 775 -30.95 21.00 15.08
C TYR A 775 -30.44 21.56 16.41
N ILE A 776 -30.24 22.88 16.53
CA ILE A 776 -29.83 23.52 17.79
C ILE A 776 -30.83 23.18 18.90
N GLY A 777 -30.34 22.91 20.10
CA GLY A 777 -31.13 22.45 21.24
C GLY A 777 -31.32 20.93 21.31
N GLN A 778 -30.85 20.19 20.30
CA GLN A 778 -30.89 18.72 20.26
C GLN A 778 -29.52 18.09 20.54
N GLU A 779 -28.55 18.83 21.10
CA GLU A 779 -27.16 18.40 21.30
C GLU A 779 -27.08 17.13 22.15
N ARG A 780 -27.82 17.10 23.27
CA ARG A 780 -27.87 15.92 24.15
C ARG A 780 -28.45 14.70 23.44
N LEU A 781 -29.53 14.88 22.67
CA LEU A 781 -30.16 13.80 21.90
C LEU A 781 -29.20 13.26 20.83
N VAL A 782 -28.58 14.14 20.03
CA VAL A 782 -27.62 13.74 18.99
C VAL A 782 -26.42 13.01 19.61
N PHE A 783 -25.91 13.50 20.75
CA PHE A 783 -24.85 12.81 21.49
C PHE A 783 -25.29 11.40 21.92
N ASN A 784 -26.48 11.25 22.48
CA ASN A 784 -27.01 9.94 22.89
C ASN A 784 -27.16 8.99 21.69
N LEU A 785 -27.67 9.47 20.55
CA LEU A 785 -27.76 8.67 19.31
C LEU A 785 -26.39 8.19 18.82
N LEU A 786 -25.34 9.01 18.97
CA LEU A 786 -23.97 8.66 18.60
C LEU A 786 -23.36 7.57 19.51
N LEU A 787 -23.86 7.39 20.73
CA LEU A 787 -23.41 6.32 21.65
C LEU A 787 -23.98 4.93 21.30
N SER A 788 -25.00 4.86 20.44
CA SER A 788 -25.63 3.59 20.06
C SER A 788 -24.68 2.64 19.32
N ALA A 789 -24.90 1.33 19.44
CA ALA A 789 -24.19 0.35 18.64
C ALA A 789 -24.39 0.55 17.13
N PHE A 790 -25.55 1.08 16.72
CA PHE A 790 -25.83 1.43 15.33
C PHE A 790 -24.81 2.45 14.80
N SER A 791 -24.59 3.54 15.55
CA SER A 791 -23.56 4.52 15.25
C SER A 791 -22.15 3.92 15.32
N MET A 792 -21.87 3.01 16.26
CA MET A 792 -20.58 2.30 16.36
C MET A 792 -20.26 1.46 15.11
N LEU A 793 -21.25 0.74 14.54
CA LEU A 793 -21.06 0.04 13.26
C LEU A 793 -20.65 1.01 12.16
N SER A 794 -21.34 2.14 12.05
CA SER A 794 -20.99 3.17 11.07
C SER A 794 -19.57 3.69 11.29
N ILE A 795 -19.17 3.94 12.54
CA ILE A 795 -17.83 4.44 12.89
C ILE A 795 -16.74 3.44 12.43
N GLU A 796 -16.90 2.14 12.68
CA GLU A 796 -15.93 1.12 12.24
C GLU A 796 -15.82 1.06 10.72
N LEU A 797 -16.94 1.25 10.00
CA LEU A 797 -16.96 1.22 8.55
C LEU A 797 -16.37 2.50 7.92
N GLN A 798 -16.43 3.65 8.60
CA GLN A 798 -15.82 4.89 8.09
C GLN A 798 -14.33 5.04 8.44
N GLY A 799 -13.86 4.46 9.54
CA GLY A 799 -12.48 4.61 10.02
C GLY A 799 -11.42 3.96 9.12
N ARG A 800 -10.16 4.39 9.24
CA ARG A 800 -9.02 3.90 8.42
C ARG A 800 -7.97 3.22 9.28
N THR A 801 -7.42 2.10 8.81
CA THR A 801 -6.37 1.34 9.50
C THR A 801 -4.97 1.68 8.98
N ASN A 802 -4.48 2.89 9.32
CA ASN A 802 -3.25 3.43 8.72
C ASN A 802 -1.93 3.01 9.41
N PHE A 803 -1.97 2.49 10.64
CA PHE A 803 -0.78 2.39 11.50
C PHE A 803 -0.29 0.97 11.78
N GLY A 804 -0.89 -0.05 11.15
CA GLY A 804 -0.50 -1.45 11.35
C GLY A 804 -0.72 -2.02 12.76
N GLY A 805 -0.96 -1.21 13.79
CA GLY A 805 -1.26 -1.62 15.16
C GLY A 805 -2.75 -1.84 15.45
N GLY A 806 -3.57 -1.96 14.40
CA GLY A 806 -5.00 -2.22 14.52
C GLY A 806 -5.84 -0.99 14.85
N ALA A 807 -5.32 0.07 15.47
CA ALA A 807 -6.11 1.28 15.77
C ALA A 807 -6.76 1.93 14.52
N LEU A 808 -7.98 2.42 14.67
CA LEU A 808 -8.67 3.23 13.67
C LEU A 808 -8.27 4.68 13.79
N ASP A 809 -7.93 5.29 12.66
CA ASP A 809 -7.71 6.72 12.48
C ASP A 809 -8.82 7.29 11.59
N THR A 810 -9.41 8.40 12.02
CA THR A 810 -10.50 9.07 11.30
C THR A 810 -10.04 10.44 10.80
N ALA A 811 -10.64 10.91 9.71
CA ALA A 811 -10.61 12.32 9.30
C ALA A 811 -11.99 12.94 9.46
N THR A 812 -12.09 14.27 9.32
CA THR A 812 -13.36 15.01 9.35
C THR A 812 -14.36 14.41 8.36
N PHE A 813 -13.94 14.18 7.12
CA PHE A 813 -14.77 13.57 6.07
C PHE A 813 -15.15 12.10 6.33
N ASN A 814 -14.53 11.41 7.31
CA ASN A 814 -14.98 10.09 7.73
C ASN A 814 -16.11 10.21 8.76
N ILE A 815 -15.98 11.15 9.69
CA ILE A 815 -16.96 11.40 10.77
C ILE A 815 -18.24 12.01 10.23
N GLU A 816 -18.12 12.91 9.25
CA GLU A 816 -19.22 13.47 8.45
C GLU A 816 -20.16 12.40 7.88
N GLU A 817 -19.67 11.16 7.73
CA GLU A 817 -20.35 10.04 7.08
C GLU A 817 -20.86 8.99 8.07
N ILE A 818 -20.81 9.30 9.38
CA ILE A 818 -21.49 8.50 10.40
C ILE A 818 -23.00 8.64 10.17
N ILE A 819 -23.70 7.51 10.15
CA ILE A 819 -25.16 7.47 10.11
C ILE A 819 -25.75 7.29 11.50
N LEU A 820 -26.86 7.99 11.75
CA LEU A 820 -27.65 7.93 12.98
C LEU A 820 -29.14 8.15 12.64
N LEU A 821 -30.05 7.90 13.61
CA LEU A 821 -31.45 8.27 13.46
C LEU A 821 -31.57 9.79 13.26
N ASP A 822 -32.49 10.21 12.40
CA ASP A 822 -32.76 11.64 12.20
C ASP A 822 -33.55 12.20 13.39
N PRO A 823 -32.97 13.14 14.18
CA PRO A 823 -33.68 13.72 15.33
C PRO A 823 -35.02 14.37 14.98
N LEU A 824 -35.21 14.83 13.74
CA LEU A 824 -36.47 15.45 13.31
C LEU A 824 -37.57 14.45 12.98
N PHE A 825 -37.23 13.17 12.76
CA PHE A 825 -38.20 12.10 12.55
C PHE A 825 -38.71 11.46 13.84
N LEU A 826 -38.16 11.86 14.98
CA LEU A 826 -38.53 11.31 16.29
C LEU A 826 -39.62 12.16 16.95
N SER A 827 -40.67 11.50 17.42
CA SER A 827 -41.68 12.10 18.29
C SER A 827 -41.08 12.51 19.65
N LYS A 828 -41.77 13.41 20.36
CA LYS A 828 -41.32 13.86 21.69
C LYS A 828 -41.13 12.68 22.67
N THR A 829 -42.09 11.76 22.71
CA THR A 829 -42.01 10.53 23.53
C THR A 829 -40.78 9.70 23.20
N GLN A 830 -40.49 9.46 21.91
CA GLN A 830 -39.30 8.71 21.51
C GLN A 830 -38.00 9.41 21.94
N LYS A 831 -37.92 10.74 21.80
CA LYS A 831 -36.75 11.53 22.25
C LYS A 831 -36.53 11.39 23.76
N ASP A 832 -37.61 11.48 24.53
CA ASP A 832 -37.55 11.41 25.99
C ASP A 832 -37.15 9.99 26.44
N THR A 833 -37.70 8.94 25.82
CA THR A 833 -37.31 7.55 26.05
C THR A 833 -35.81 7.31 25.75
N ILE A 834 -35.29 7.82 24.63
CA ILE A 834 -33.87 7.70 24.28
C ILE A 834 -32.99 8.36 25.36
N ASN A 835 -33.32 9.60 25.76
CA ASN A 835 -32.56 10.33 26.77
C ASN A 835 -32.59 9.63 28.13
N GLN A 836 -33.76 9.16 28.57
CA GLN A 836 -33.93 8.46 29.83
C GLN A 836 -33.07 7.18 29.89
N HIS A 837 -33.08 6.37 28.82
CA HIS A 837 -32.31 5.12 28.79
C HIS A 837 -30.81 5.34 28.58
N ALA A 838 -30.41 6.45 27.96
CA ALA A 838 -29.01 6.81 27.81
C ALA A 838 -28.33 7.13 29.15
N THR A 839 -29.04 7.70 30.15
CA THR A 839 -28.47 8.20 31.42
C THR A 839 -27.50 7.21 32.10
N SER A 840 -27.88 5.93 32.17
CA SER A 840 -27.04 4.87 32.77
C SER A 840 -25.70 4.63 32.05
N LEU A 841 -25.61 5.00 30.76
CA LEU A 841 -24.40 4.93 29.96
C LEU A 841 -23.53 6.18 30.12
N LEU A 842 -24.12 7.31 30.50
CA LEU A 842 -23.47 8.61 30.55
C LEU A 842 -22.57 8.81 31.77
N ASP A 843 -22.94 8.25 32.91
CA ASP A 843 -22.27 8.52 34.19
C ASP A 843 -21.28 7.42 34.62
N ARG A 844 -20.99 6.47 33.73
CA ARG A 844 -20.04 5.38 33.93
C ARG A 844 -18.77 5.51 33.08
N ASN A 845 -17.73 4.79 33.46
CA ASN A 845 -16.49 4.73 32.68
C ASN A 845 -16.70 4.04 31.32
N PHE A 846 -15.95 4.47 30.30
CA PHE A 846 -15.94 3.80 28.99
C PHE A 846 -15.48 2.35 29.12
N LYS A 847 -16.18 1.43 28.45
CA LYS A 847 -15.81 0.01 28.37
C LYS A 847 -15.31 -0.32 26.95
N SER A 848 -14.65 -1.46 26.81
CA SER A 848 -14.39 -2.03 25.47
C SER A 848 -15.72 -2.49 24.84
N SER A 849 -15.80 -2.56 23.51
CA SER A 849 -17.01 -3.02 22.81
C SER A 849 -17.48 -4.41 23.31
N GLN A 850 -16.55 -5.31 23.61
CA GLN A 850 -16.86 -6.61 24.19
C GLN A 850 -17.58 -6.51 25.54
N ALA A 851 -17.12 -5.62 26.43
CA ALA A 851 -17.72 -5.42 27.73
C ALA A 851 -19.02 -4.58 27.66
N GLU A 852 -19.09 -3.62 26.73
CA GLU A 852 -20.32 -2.87 26.41
C GLU A 852 -21.46 -3.83 26.01
N PHE A 853 -21.20 -4.78 25.12
CA PHE A 853 -22.24 -5.68 24.59
C PHE A 853 -22.71 -6.74 25.59
N GLN A 854 -22.10 -6.82 26.77
CA GLN A 854 -22.59 -7.64 27.90
C GLN A 854 -23.43 -6.83 28.90
N ASP A 855 -23.37 -5.50 28.85
CA ASP A 855 -24.04 -4.61 29.79
C ASP A 855 -25.56 -4.58 29.55
N LYS A 856 -26.36 -4.82 30.61
CA LYS A 856 -27.83 -4.89 30.52
C LYS A 856 -28.44 -3.57 30.06
N ASN A 857 -27.92 -2.45 30.55
CA ASN A 857 -28.44 -1.13 30.20
C ASN A 857 -28.11 -0.78 28.76
N ARG A 858 -26.89 -1.15 28.31
CA ARG A 858 -26.48 -0.99 26.90
C ARG A 858 -27.39 -1.78 25.96
N LYS A 859 -27.67 -3.04 26.29
CA LYS A 859 -28.57 -3.91 25.52
C LYS A 859 -29.96 -3.29 25.34
N LYS A 860 -30.55 -2.80 26.44
CA LYS A 860 -31.87 -2.14 26.42
C LYS A 860 -31.85 -0.84 25.61
N PHE A 861 -30.82 -0.02 25.77
CA PHE A 861 -30.67 1.22 25.00
C PHE A 861 -30.59 0.95 23.49
N ASP A 862 -29.77 -0.02 23.08
CA ASP A 862 -29.63 -0.35 21.66
C ASP A 862 -30.91 -0.97 21.07
N GLU A 863 -31.66 -1.78 21.82
CA GLU A 863 -32.97 -2.31 21.38
C GLU A 863 -33.96 -1.19 21.05
N ILE A 864 -34.03 -0.14 21.90
CA ILE A 864 -34.88 1.03 21.65
C ILE A 864 -34.49 1.71 20.34
N ILE A 865 -33.19 1.91 20.11
CA ILE A 865 -32.69 2.54 18.88
C ILE A 865 -32.99 1.67 17.64
N LEU A 866 -32.80 0.36 17.75
CA LEU A 866 -33.03 -0.59 16.66
C LEU A 866 -34.51 -0.67 16.27
N ASN A 867 -35.43 -0.64 17.23
CA ASN A 867 -36.87 -0.65 16.98
C ASN A 867 -37.37 0.60 16.23
N LEU A 868 -36.58 1.67 16.23
CA LEU A 868 -36.88 2.93 15.52
C LEU A 868 -36.24 2.96 14.12
N LEU A 869 -35.45 1.96 13.74
CA LEU A 869 -34.84 1.91 12.41
C LEU A 869 -35.88 1.60 11.33
N PRO A 870 -35.71 2.14 10.12
CA PRO A 870 -36.57 1.86 8.96
C PRO A 870 -36.33 0.47 8.32
N ILE A 871 -35.66 -0.45 9.04
CA ILE A 871 -35.41 -1.84 8.67
C ILE A 871 -35.54 -2.73 9.92
N SER A 872 -35.89 -4.01 9.71
CA SER A 872 -35.82 -5.00 10.79
C SER A 872 -34.36 -5.44 10.99
N LEU A 873 -33.81 -5.19 12.18
CA LEU A 873 -32.46 -5.58 12.56
C LEU A 873 -32.42 -5.89 14.05
N ASP A 874 -32.08 -7.13 14.39
CA ASP A 874 -31.91 -7.53 15.79
C ASP A 874 -30.54 -7.09 16.33
N ARG A 875 -30.50 -6.91 17.65
CA ARG A 875 -29.31 -6.46 18.39
C ARG A 875 -28.14 -7.42 18.24
N ASP A 876 -28.38 -8.73 18.30
CA ASP A 876 -27.31 -9.72 18.35
C ASP A 876 -26.61 -9.81 16.99
N THR A 877 -27.34 -9.68 15.89
CA THR A 877 -26.80 -9.53 14.53
C THR A 877 -25.91 -8.29 14.42
N LEU A 878 -26.37 -7.13 14.93
CA LEU A 878 -25.57 -5.91 14.94
C LEU A 878 -24.28 -6.07 15.76
N TYR A 879 -24.38 -6.61 16.97
CA TYR A 879 -23.23 -6.82 17.86
C TYR A 879 -22.21 -7.78 17.26
N LYS A 880 -22.68 -8.91 16.70
CA LYS A 880 -21.82 -9.88 15.99
C LYS A 880 -21.10 -9.22 14.81
N ALA A 881 -21.78 -8.36 14.04
CA ALA A 881 -21.17 -7.66 12.92
C ALA A 881 -20.04 -6.71 13.38
N ILE A 882 -20.28 -5.89 14.42
CA ILE A 882 -19.27 -4.97 14.98
C ILE A 882 -18.06 -5.75 15.51
N MET A 883 -18.30 -6.78 16.32
CA MET A 883 -17.24 -7.62 16.87
C MET A 883 -16.43 -8.31 15.78
N LYS A 884 -17.07 -8.79 14.70
CA LYS A 884 -16.38 -9.40 13.56
C LYS A 884 -15.46 -8.40 12.87
N ILE A 885 -15.90 -7.16 12.65
CA ILE A 885 -15.08 -6.10 12.03
C ILE A 885 -13.88 -5.76 12.91
N GLN A 886 -14.09 -5.56 14.21
CA GLN A 886 -13.04 -5.25 15.17
C GLN A 886 -12.02 -6.37 15.30
N ASN A 887 -12.47 -7.62 15.47
CA ASN A 887 -11.60 -8.78 15.61
C ASN A 887 -10.70 -8.96 14.38
N LYS A 888 -11.23 -8.77 13.18
CA LYS A 888 -10.45 -8.81 11.93
C LYS A 888 -9.37 -7.73 11.86
N ARG A 889 -9.70 -6.52 12.29
CA ARG A 889 -8.76 -5.39 12.34
C ARG A 889 -7.63 -5.65 13.34
N ILE A 890 -7.96 -6.22 14.50
CA ILE A 890 -6.99 -6.56 15.54
C ILE A 890 -6.14 -7.76 15.14
N SER A 891 -6.72 -8.83 14.60
CA SER A 891 -5.98 -10.02 14.16
C SER A 891 -4.95 -9.69 13.07
N ARG A 892 -5.31 -8.87 12.07
CA ARG A 892 -4.39 -8.38 11.02
C ARG A 892 -3.26 -7.49 11.56
N SER A 893 -3.38 -6.95 12.77
CA SER A 893 -2.27 -6.27 13.46
C SER A 893 -1.34 -7.25 14.14
N LYS A 894 -1.86 -8.34 14.71
CA LYS A 894 -1.05 -9.39 15.36
C LYS A 894 -0.16 -10.15 14.38
N THR A 895 -0.56 -10.29 13.11
CA THR A 895 0.29 -10.88 12.06
C THR A 895 1.58 -10.07 11.80
N PHE A 896 1.66 -8.83 12.29
CA PHE A 896 2.88 -8.02 12.25
C PHE A 896 3.83 -8.33 13.44
N ASN A 897 3.26 -8.62 14.62
CA ASN A 897 4.03 -8.78 15.86
C ASN A 897 4.54 -10.21 16.10
N SER A 898 3.94 -11.24 15.48
CA SER A 898 4.22 -12.66 15.76
C SER A 898 5.59 -13.19 15.29
N LYS A 899 6.56 -12.32 14.94
CA LYS A 899 7.95 -12.70 14.67
C LYS A 899 9.00 -11.81 15.36
N HIS A 900 8.59 -10.89 16.22
CA HIS A 900 9.53 -10.18 17.11
C HIS A 900 9.78 -10.92 18.43
N SER A 901 9.11 -12.04 18.68
CA SER A 901 9.27 -12.88 19.88
C SER A 901 9.99 -14.21 19.61
N ILE A 902 10.61 -14.39 18.45
CA ILE A 902 11.56 -15.48 18.18
C ILE A 902 12.79 -14.82 17.54
N SER A 903 13.57 -14.14 18.35
CA SER A 903 14.92 -13.67 18.02
C SER A 903 15.90 -14.33 18.96
#